data_AF-A0A6J0DYY0-F1
#
_entry.id   AF-A0A6J0DYY0-F1
#
_cell.length_a   1.000
_cell.length_b   1.000
_cell.length_c   1.000
_cell.angle_alpha   90.00
_cell.angle_beta   90.00
_cell.angle_gamma   90.00
#
_symmetry.space_group_name_H-M   'P 1'
#
loop_
_entity.id
_entity.type
_entity.pdbx_description
1 polymer ?
#
loop_
_entity_poly.entity_id
_entity_poly.type
_entity_poly.pdbx_seq_one_letter_code
_entity_poly.pdbx_strand_id
1 'polypeptide(L)'
;MASRRHPRPMFSQALQVFVWHLEHLRRSSLGGTRQGKRRRALGSVLPRRAVTWGATRRRNYYDRDLKACRSGAPGYLVMRSLRPTSATLAFLAAFLAAPLAVAETPYLVRVDAARPLRPLLPFWRSTGFCPPLPHDQADQYDLSWDQHLNLAYIGAVPHSGIEQVRIHWLLDLITARKSSGQGLIYNFTHLDAFLDLLMENQLLPGFELMGSPSGHFTDFEDKQQVFEWRDLVYRLARRYIGRYGLTHVSKWNFETWNEPDHHDFDNVSMTTQGFLNYYDACSEGLRIASPMLRMGGPGDSFHPLPRSPLCWSLLRHCANGTNFFTGEVGVRLDYISLHKKGAGSSISILEQEVAVVEQIQQLFPKFKDTPIYNDEADPLVGWSLPQPWRADVIYAALVVKVIAQHQNLLFANSSSSIRYVLLSNDNAFLSYHPHPFSQRTLTARFQVNNTCPPHVQLLRKPILTVMGLMALLDGEQLWAEVSQAGAVLDSNHTVGVLASTHRPEVSSEAWRTTVLIYASDDTHEHLNHSIPVTLHLHGVPPGLGLVYVVRYLDNQLCSPYSEWQHMGQPVFPSAEQFRHMRMVEDPVVEAPRPFPAGGSLTLHRKLSLPSLLLVHVCTRPLKPPGQVSRLRALPLTRGQLVLVWSDEHVGSKPAGPSFSTDPALPRCLWTYEIQFSQKGEVYTPISRRPSTFNLFVFSPDTAVVSGSYRVRALDYWARAGPFSDPVTYVDLRAS
;
A
#
# COMPACT_ATOMS: atom_id res chain seq x y z
N MET A 1 -49.51 -58.90 -14.24
CA MET A 1 -49.94 -57.66 -13.57
C MET A 1 -48.84 -56.62 -13.80
N ALA A 2 -48.96 -55.75 -14.80
CA ALA A 2 -49.58 -54.42 -14.70
C ALA A 2 -48.74 -53.46 -13.79
N SER A 3 -47.85 -52.64 -14.36
CA SER A 3 -48.09 -51.23 -14.83
C SER A 3 -47.70 -50.19 -13.74
N ARG A 4 -46.95 -49.08 -13.96
CA ARG A 4 -46.62 -48.30 -15.18
C ARG A 4 -45.45 -47.29 -14.96
N ARG A 5 -44.69 -47.01 -16.05
CA ARG A 5 -44.13 -45.69 -16.52
C ARG A 5 -42.96 -44.94 -15.79
N HIS A 6 -41.87 -44.79 -16.55
CA HIS A 6 -40.93 -43.63 -16.63
C HIS A 6 -41.60 -42.40 -17.33
N PRO A 7 -40.98 -41.18 -17.48
CA PRO A 7 -39.55 -40.80 -17.46
C PRO A 7 -39.16 -39.45 -16.78
N ARG A 8 -37.91 -38.98 -16.99
CA ARG A 8 -37.35 -37.64 -16.62
C ARG A 8 -38.05 -36.47 -17.34
N PRO A 9 -37.86 -35.22 -16.86
CA PRO A 9 -37.21 -34.21 -17.72
C PRO A 9 -36.13 -33.34 -17.01
N MET A 10 -35.75 -32.21 -17.62
CA MET A 10 -34.55 -31.38 -17.43
C MET A 10 -34.94 -29.88 -17.33
N PHE A 11 -34.06 -28.99 -16.83
CA PHE A 11 -34.22 -27.51 -16.71
C PHE A 11 -35.36 -27.05 -15.74
N SER A 12 -35.39 -25.85 -15.13
CA SER A 12 -34.44 -24.74 -14.91
C SER A 12 -35.06 -23.73 -13.94
N GLN A 13 -34.25 -23.02 -13.13
CA GLN A 13 -34.39 -21.55 -13.03
C GLN A 13 -33.15 -20.90 -12.38
N ALA A 14 -32.30 -20.36 -13.25
CA ALA A 14 -31.38 -19.27 -12.91
C ALA A 14 -31.91 -18.00 -13.56
N LEU A 15 -32.22 -16.95 -12.78
CA LEU A 15 -32.33 -15.56 -13.25
C LEU A 15 -32.67 -14.61 -12.09
N GLN A 16 -31.67 -13.85 -11.57
CA GLN A 16 -31.86 -12.48 -11.04
C GLN A 16 -30.56 -11.75 -10.60
N VAL A 17 -29.54 -11.66 -11.46
CA VAL A 17 -28.63 -10.48 -11.51
C VAL A 17 -28.09 -10.34 -12.94
N PHE A 18 -28.76 -9.55 -13.78
CA PHE A 18 -28.20 -9.05 -15.05
C PHE A 18 -29.11 -7.95 -15.60
N VAL A 19 -28.60 -6.71 -15.69
CA VAL A 19 -28.70 -5.71 -16.77
C VAL A 19 -27.98 -4.45 -16.28
N TRP A 20 -26.68 -4.28 -16.58
CA TRP A 20 -26.05 -2.96 -16.82
C TRP A 20 -24.60 -3.06 -17.35
N HIS A 21 -24.35 -3.88 -18.37
CA HIS A 21 -23.11 -3.83 -19.17
C HIS A 21 -23.32 -4.50 -20.54
N LEU A 22 -23.72 -3.70 -21.54
CA LEU A 22 -23.49 -3.86 -22.99
C LEU A 22 -24.46 -2.97 -23.80
N GLU A 23 -24.33 -1.66 -23.68
CA GLU A 23 -24.94 -0.75 -24.66
C GLU A 23 -24.10 0.52 -24.84
N HIS A 24 -22.90 0.38 -25.43
CA HIS A 24 -22.26 1.36 -26.33
C HIS A 24 -21.07 0.68 -27.05
N LEU A 25 -20.86 1.03 -28.33
CA LEU A 25 -19.94 0.43 -29.32
C LEU A 25 -20.47 -0.73 -30.20
N ARG A 26 -21.65 -0.53 -30.79
CA ARG A 26 -22.00 -1.10 -32.11
C ARG A 26 -22.61 -0.05 -33.03
N ARG A 27 -21.76 0.74 -33.71
CA ARG A 27 -22.08 1.42 -34.98
C ARG A 27 -20.80 1.94 -35.64
N SER A 28 -20.60 1.53 -36.90
CA SER A 28 -19.69 2.05 -37.94
C SER A 28 -18.38 1.29 -38.25
N SER A 29 -18.50 0.16 -38.94
CA SER A 29 -17.75 -0.06 -40.19
C SER A 29 -18.39 -1.17 -41.04
N LEU A 30 -18.51 -0.91 -42.35
CA LEU A 30 -18.89 -1.76 -43.51
C LEU A 30 -19.74 -0.87 -44.43
N GLY A 31 -19.26 -0.36 -45.56
CA GLY A 31 -17.94 -0.39 -46.19
C GLY A 31 -18.02 0.29 -47.57
N GLY A 32 -16.93 0.28 -48.36
CA GLY A 32 -17.04 0.47 -49.82
C GLY A 32 -16.68 1.84 -50.42
N THR A 33 -15.39 1.98 -50.75
CA THR A 33 -14.88 2.37 -52.09
C THR A 33 -15.23 3.70 -52.80
N ARG A 34 -14.13 4.29 -53.33
CA ARG A 34 -13.94 5.00 -54.61
C ARG A 34 -14.10 6.54 -54.71
N GLN A 35 -12.96 7.12 -55.09
CA GLN A 35 -12.76 8.20 -56.09
C GLN A 35 -13.42 9.58 -55.91
N GLY A 36 -12.56 10.61 -55.81
CA GLY A 36 -12.55 11.61 -56.89
C GLY A 36 -12.35 13.09 -56.54
N LYS A 37 -11.32 13.67 -57.16
CA LYS A 37 -11.22 15.08 -57.60
C LYS A 37 -11.13 16.23 -56.56
N ARG A 38 -9.88 16.66 -56.34
CA ARG A 38 -9.35 18.04 -56.59
C ARG A 38 -10.35 19.23 -56.59
N ARG A 39 -10.10 20.21 -55.70
CA ARG A 39 -9.66 21.61 -55.97
C ARG A 39 -9.60 22.37 -54.62
N ARG A 40 -8.45 22.90 -54.17
CA ARG A 40 -7.81 24.20 -54.51
C ARG A 40 -8.68 25.45 -54.25
N ALA A 41 -8.47 26.10 -53.10
CA ALA A 41 -8.19 27.54 -52.89
C ALA A 41 -8.06 27.78 -51.36
N LEU A 42 -6.95 28.29 -50.81
CA LEU A 42 -6.45 29.69 -50.80
C LEU A 42 -7.42 30.68 -50.15
N GLY A 43 -7.01 31.30 -49.03
CA GLY A 43 -7.76 32.38 -48.37
C GLY A 43 -7.47 32.54 -46.87
N SER A 44 -6.29 33.04 -46.52
CA SER A 44 -6.01 33.57 -45.17
C SER A 44 -6.72 34.91 -44.95
N VAL A 45 -7.05 35.25 -43.69
CA VAL A 45 -6.84 36.57 -43.04
C VAL A 45 -7.45 36.59 -41.62
N LEU A 46 -6.71 37.19 -40.68
CA LEU A 46 -7.05 37.39 -39.25
C LEU A 46 -7.86 38.72 -39.06
N PRO A 47 -7.98 39.29 -37.85
CA PRO A 47 -8.97 38.96 -36.81
C PRO A 47 -9.81 40.21 -36.42
N ARG A 48 -10.73 40.10 -35.43
CA ARG A 48 -10.84 41.04 -34.26
C ARG A 48 -12.13 40.94 -33.43
N ARG A 49 -11.91 41.16 -32.11
CA ARG A 49 -12.76 41.86 -31.12
C ARG A 49 -14.10 41.25 -30.64
N ALA A 50 -13.99 40.77 -29.40
CA ALA A 50 -14.97 40.81 -28.32
C ALA A 50 -15.95 41.99 -28.29
N VAL A 51 -17.15 41.73 -27.75
CA VAL A 51 -17.86 42.56 -26.74
C VAL A 51 -18.68 41.64 -25.81
N THR A 52 -18.69 41.97 -24.51
CA THR A 52 -19.49 41.37 -23.43
C THR A 52 -20.93 41.89 -23.39
N TRP A 53 -21.93 41.05 -23.09
CA TRP A 53 -23.18 41.32 -22.33
C TRP A 53 -23.73 39.93 -21.91
N GLY A 54 -24.46 39.71 -20.83
CA GLY A 54 -25.27 40.60 -20.01
C GLY A 54 -26.67 39.98 -19.88
N ALA A 55 -27.04 39.47 -18.70
CA ALA A 55 -28.18 38.57 -18.55
C ALA A 55 -29.52 39.28 -18.32
N THR A 56 -30.63 38.81 -18.94
CA THR A 56 -31.97 38.83 -18.30
C THR A 56 -33.03 37.88 -18.90
N ARG A 57 -33.47 36.93 -18.05
CA ARG A 57 -34.84 36.40 -17.84
C ARG A 57 -36.02 36.67 -18.82
N ARG A 58 -36.64 35.54 -19.24
CA ARG A 58 -38.03 35.04 -18.94
C ARG A 58 -39.21 35.21 -19.94
N ARG A 59 -40.12 34.21 -19.82
CA ARG A 59 -41.55 34.08 -20.23
C ARG A 59 -41.82 33.58 -21.68
N ASN A 60 -42.85 32.76 -21.99
CA ASN A 60 -43.89 32.08 -21.15
C ASN A 60 -44.71 30.98 -21.89
N TYR A 61 -45.58 30.31 -21.10
CA TYR A 61 -46.81 29.51 -21.41
C TYR A 61 -46.62 28.11 -22.03
N TYR A 62 -47.53 27.12 -21.92
CA TYR A 62 -48.81 26.94 -21.15
C TYR A 62 -48.59 25.86 -20.02
N ASP A 63 -49.37 25.65 -18.94
CA ASP A 63 -50.82 25.33 -18.71
C ASP A 63 -51.15 23.86 -19.10
N ARG A 64 -51.79 22.96 -18.31
CA ARG A 64 -52.65 22.97 -17.08
C ARG A 64 -52.34 21.72 -16.20
N ASP A 65 -52.76 21.55 -14.95
CA ASP A 65 -54.13 21.69 -14.40
C ASP A 65 -54.23 22.01 -12.88
N LEU A 66 -55.42 22.41 -12.42
CA LEU A 66 -55.67 22.98 -11.06
C LEU A 66 -56.47 22.09 -10.10
N LYS A 67 -56.15 22.20 -8.79
CA LYS A 67 -57.04 22.64 -7.65
C LYS A 67 -56.28 22.40 -6.31
N ALA A 68 -55.93 23.41 -5.50
CA ALA A 68 -56.79 24.22 -4.61
C ALA A 68 -57.40 23.37 -3.44
N CYS A 69 -57.34 23.75 -2.15
CA CYS A 69 -57.28 25.11 -1.60
C CYS A 69 -56.78 25.20 -0.11
N ARG A 70 -56.03 26.28 0.20
CA ARG A 70 -56.00 27.10 1.44
C ARG A 70 -55.42 26.57 2.78
N SER A 71 -54.99 27.59 3.55
CA SER A 71 -54.13 27.61 4.74
C SER A 71 -54.79 28.33 5.92
N GLY A 72 -54.34 28.10 7.17
CA GLY A 72 -54.57 29.05 8.27
C GLY A 72 -54.37 28.54 9.71
N ALA A 73 -53.47 29.16 10.46
CA ALA A 73 -53.45 29.27 11.94
C ALA A 73 -53.92 30.71 12.33
N PRO A 74 -53.87 31.26 13.59
CA PRO A 74 -53.35 30.75 14.89
C PRO A 74 -54.13 31.16 16.19
N GLY A 75 -53.60 30.84 17.40
CA GLY A 75 -53.90 31.49 18.72
C GLY A 75 -55.09 30.91 19.54
N TYR A 76 -55.27 31.10 20.86
CA TYR A 76 -54.49 31.77 21.96
C TYR A 76 -55.11 31.45 23.37
N LEU A 77 -54.31 31.48 24.47
CA LEU A 77 -54.69 31.64 25.92
C LEU A 77 -55.63 30.57 26.58
N VAL A 78 -55.70 30.26 27.90
CA VAL A 78 -55.67 31.02 29.19
C VAL A 78 -55.09 30.18 30.39
N MET A 79 -54.86 30.86 31.54
CA MET A 79 -54.17 30.57 32.82
C MET A 79 -54.68 29.51 33.85
N ARG A 80 -53.77 29.16 34.80
CA ARG A 80 -53.90 28.95 36.29
C ARG A 80 -54.69 27.73 36.86
N SER A 81 -54.05 26.81 37.63
CA SER A 81 -53.83 26.76 39.11
C SER A 81 -55.12 26.51 39.94
N LEU A 82 -55.27 25.57 40.90
CA LEU A 82 -54.36 24.97 41.91
C LEU A 82 -54.80 23.54 42.36
N ARG A 83 -53.98 22.90 43.23
CA ARG A 83 -54.04 21.57 43.92
C ARG A 83 -55.34 21.28 44.76
N PRO A 84 -55.45 20.15 45.51
CA PRO A 84 -55.33 18.70 45.19
C PRO A 84 -56.48 17.83 45.81
N THR A 85 -56.58 16.51 45.51
CA THR A 85 -56.79 15.42 46.51
C THR A 85 -56.85 14.00 45.90
N SER A 86 -56.16 13.05 46.57
CA SER A 86 -56.54 11.64 46.84
C SER A 86 -56.78 10.59 45.74
N ALA A 87 -55.97 9.52 45.81
CA ALA A 87 -56.17 8.14 45.30
C ALA A 87 -56.17 7.95 43.75
N THR A 88 -55.71 6.82 43.19
CA THR A 88 -55.35 5.50 43.76
C THR A 88 -54.16 4.86 43.01
N LEU A 89 -53.52 3.84 43.61
CA LEU A 89 -52.38 3.09 43.07
C LEU A 89 -52.55 2.59 41.62
N ALA A 90 -51.64 2.97 40.70
CA ALA A 90 -51.40 2.26 39.43
C ALA A 90 -50.07 2.62 38.71
N PHE A 91 -49.00 3.03 39.40
CA PHE A 91 -47.70 3.36 38.75
C PHE A 91 -46.49 2.98 39.62
N LEU A 92 -46.02 1.72 39.50
CA LEU A 92 -44.67 1.27 39.93
C LEU A 92 -44.35 -0.16 39.46
N ALA A 93 -44.40 -0.41 38.14
CA ALA A 93 -44.00 -1.69 37.54
C ALA A 93 -43.47 -1.57 36.09
N ALA A 94 -42.98 -0.40 35.67
CA ALA A 94 -42.59 -0.13 34.27
C ALA A 94 -41.24 0.61 34.11
N PHE A 95 -40.43 0.70 35.17
CA PHE A 95 -39.08 1.26 35.12
C PHE A 95 -38.14 0.45 36.04
N LEU A 96 -37.72 -0.72 35.57
CA LEU A 96 -36.48 -1.42 35.97
C LEU A 96 -36.21 -2.64 35.07
N ALA A 97 -36.38 -2.44 33.77
CA ALA A 97 -35.86 -3.33 32.72
C ALA A 97 -34.92 -2.51 31.82
N ALA A 98 -33.85 -1.98 32.41
CA ALA A 98 -32.67 -1.73 31.61
C ALA A 98 -32.28 -3.07 30.97
N PRO A 99 -31.95 -3.13 29.67
CA PRO A 99 -31.39 -4.34 29.13
C PRO A 99 -30.15 -4.65 29.95
N LEU A 100 -30.12 -5.82 30.58
CA LEU A 100 -28.87 -6.41 31.05
C LEU A 100 -28.02 -6.56 29.79
N ALA A 101 -27.12 -5.60 29.58
CA ALA A 101 -26.10 -5.71 28.55
C ALA A 101 -25.31 -6.97 28.90
N VAL A 102 -25.60 -8.05 28.18
CA VAL A 102 -24.88 -9.31 28.32
C VAL A 102 -23.43 -8.95 28.02
N ALA A 103 -22.60 -8.96 29.06
CA ALA A 103 -21.22 -8.53 28.94
C ALA A 103 -20.55 -9.47 27.95
N GLU A 104 -20.20 -8.94 26.77
CA GLU A 104 -19.57 -9.72 25.71
C GLU A 104 -18.33 -10.42 26.29
N THR A 105 -18.28 -11.74 26.18
CA THR A 105 -17.19 -12.52 26.76
C THR A 105 -15.87 -12.05 26.16
N PRO A 106 -14.88 -11.67 26.97
CA PRO A 106 -13.68 -11.04 26.45
C PRO A 106 -12.89 -12.00 25.57
N TYR A 107 -12.32 -11.45 24.50
CA TYR A 107 -11.30 -12.15 23.73
C TYR A 107 -10.05 -12.29 24.58
N LEU A 108 -9.56 -13.51 24.69
CA LEU A 108 -8.36 -13.88 25.43
C LEU A 108 -7.24 -14.11 24.42
N VAL A 109 -6.25 -13.22 24.41
CA VAL A 109 -5.05 -13.36 23.58
C VAL A 109 -3.91 -13.84 24.48
N ARG A 110 -3.43 -15.05 24.26
CA ARG A 110 -2.27 -15.62 24.96
C ARG A 110 -1.06 -15.58 24.04
N VAL A 111 0.09 -15.18 24.56
CA VAL A 111 1.38 -15.22 23.85
C VAL A 111 2.44 -15.77 24.79
N ASP A 112 3.20 -16.76 24.31
CA ASP A 112 4.31 -17.38 25.03
C ASP A 112 5.64 -16.99 24.41
N ALA A 113 6.34 -16.06 25.06
CA ALA A 113 7.64 -15.54 24.61
C ALA A 113 8.80 -16.55 24.72
N ALA A 114 8.60 -17.68 25.42
CA ALA A 114 9.59 -18.75 25.49
C ALA A 114 9.49 -19.73 24.30
N ARG A 115 8.35 -19.76 23.59
CA ARG A 115 8.06 -20.69 22.48
C ARG A 115 8.00 -19.99 21.11
N PRO A 116 9.13 -19.67 20.46
CA PRO A 116 9.16 -19.47 19.02
C PRO A 116 8.82 -20.79 18.31
N LEU A 117 8.14 -20.69 17.17
CA LEU A 117 7.62 -21.82 16.41
C LEU A 117 8.30 -22.00 15.05
N ARG A 118 8.55 -20.88 14.36
CA ARG A 118 9.00 -20.84 12.96
C ARG A 118 9.54 -19.45 12.61
N PRO A 119 10.28 -19.28 11.50
CA PRO A 119 10.62 -17.98 10.98
C PRO A 119 9.38 -17.12 10.67
N LEU A 120 9.47 -15.82 10.91
CA LEU A 120 8.54 -14.80 10.45
C LEU A 120 9.28 -13.92 9.44
N LEU A 121 9.19 -14.29 8.16
CA LEU A 121 9.78 -13.49 7.08
C LEU A 121 8.84 -12.33 6.74
N PRO A 122 9.34 -11.11 6.48
CA PRO A 122 8.51 -9.95 6.20
C PRO A 122 8.08 -9.91 4.73
N PHE A 123 7.32 -10.92 4.30
CA PHE A 123 6.90 -11.13 2.91
C PHE A 123 6.01 -10.01 2.33
N TRP A 124 5.53 -9.10 3.17
CA TRP A 124 4.60 -8.00 2.82
C TRP A 124 5.27 -6.66 2.49
N ARG A 125 6.62 -6.59 2.40
CA ARG A 125 7.39 -5.34 2.20
C ARG A 125 7.35 -4.80 0.75
N SER A 126 6.21 -4.88 0.09
CA SER A 126 6.02 -4.43 -1.28
C SER A 126 4.77 -3.55 -1.43
N THR A 127 4.88 -2.55 -2.29
CA THR A 127 3.77 -1.75 -2.82
C THR A 127 3.91 -1.63 -4.35
N GLY A 128 2.98 -0.96 -5.02
CA GLY A 128 3.02 -0.74 -6.46
C GLY A 128 2.14 0.41 -6.92
N PHE A 129 2.35 0.85 -8.16
CA PHE A 129 1.46 1.78 -8.85
C PHE A 129 1.62 1.71 -10.39
N CYS A 130 0.64 2.27 -11.08
CA CYS A 130 0.68 2.53 -12.53
C CYS A 130 0.65 4.04 -12.80
N PRO A 131 1.53 4.60 -13.65
CA PRO A 131 1.41 5.98 -14.13
C PRO A 131 0.15 6.17 -14.99
N PRO A 132 -0.45 7.38 -15.03
CA PRO A 132 -1.64 7.64 -15.82
C PRO A 132 -1.34 7.75 -17.32
N LEU A 133 -2.38 7.60 -18.14
CA LEU A 133 -2.30 7.90 -19.58
C LEU A 133 -1.94 9.38 -19.87
N PRO A 134 -1.22 9.66 -20.96
CA PRO A 134 -0.65 8.68 -21.89
C PRO A 134 0.69 8.13 -21.37
N HIS A 135 0.92 6.82 -21.54
CA HIS A 135 2.11 6.16 -20.98
C HIS A 135 3.44 6.64 -21.62
N ASP A 136 3.39 7.18 -22.84
CA ASP A 136 4.53 7.85 -23.51
C ASP A 136 5.00 9.14 -22.81
N GLN A 137 4.29 9.58 -21.76
CA GLN A 137 4.60 10.71 -20.89
C GLN A 137 4.61 10.31 -19.41
N ALA A 138 4.80 9.02 -19.11
CA ALA A 138 4.94 8.52 -17.74
C ALA A 138 6.02 9.28 -16.95
N ASP A 139 7.07 9.77 -17.62
CA ASP A 139 8.15 10.56 -17.00
C ASP A 139 7.63 11.84 -16.31
N GLN A 140 6.59 12.47 -16.84
CA GLN A 140 5.99 13.67 -16.24
C GLN A 140 5.27 13.36 -14.91
N TYR A 141 4.84 12.11 -14.71
CA TYR A 141 4.25 11.64 -13.45
C TYR A 141 5.31 11.06 -12.52
N ASP A 142 6.17 10.18 -13.03
CA ASP A 142 7.18 9.46 -12.25
C ASP A 142 8.29 10.36 -11.70
N LEU A 143 8.66 11.40 -12.45
CA LEU A 143 9.61 12.44 -12.05
C LEU A 143 8.93 13.70 -11.51
N SER A 144 7.61 13.66 -11.26
CA SER A 144 6.87 14.79 -10.69
C SER A 144 7.30 15.06 -9.24
N TRP A 145 7.15 16.30 -8.78
CA TRP A 145 7.40 16.63 -7.38
C TRP A 145 6.45 15.85 -6.44
N ASP A 146 5.22 15.60 -6.88
CA ASP A 146 4.26 14.73 -6.19
C ASP A 146 4.87 13.34 -5.91
N GLN A 147 5.52 12.72 -6.91
CA GLN A 147 6.09 11.38 -6.79
C GLN A 147 7.43 11.37 -6.04
N HIS A 148 8.25 12.42 -6.16
CA HIS A 148 9.41 12.63 -5.27
C HIS A 148 8.99 12.65 -3.80
N LEU A 149 7.90 13.36 -3.46
CA LEU A 149 7.35 13.36 -2.11
C LEU A 149 6.79 11.98 -1.74
N ASN A 150 6.05 11.34 -2.64
CA ASN A 150 5.41 10.04 -2.37
C ASN A 150 6.43 8.94 -2.07
N LEU A 151 7.49 8.83 -2.87
CA LEU A 151 8.58 7.88 -2.65
C LEU A 151 9.37 8.21 -1.37
N ALA A 152 9.49 9.49 -0.99
CA ALA A 152 10.04 9.86 0.32
C ALA A 152 9.14 9.43 1.50
N TYR A 153 7.81 9.45 1.35
CA TYR A 153 6.89 8.89 2.36
C TYR A 153 6.94 7.37 2.43
N ILE A 154 7.12 6.67 1.29
CA ILE A 154 7.23 5.22 1.20
C ILE A 154 8.56 4.73 1.80
N GLY A 155 9.68 5.33 1.41
CA GLY A 155 11.00 5.02 1.96
C GLY A 155 11.20 5.45 3.43
N ALA A 156 10.32 6.31 3.96
CA ALA A 156 10.35 6.73 5.36
C ALA A 156 9.71 5.73 6.34
N VAL A 157 9.15 4.61 5.86
CA VAL A 157 8.72 3.51 6.73
C VAL A 157 9.95 2.94 7.45
N PRO A 158 9.99 2.92 8.79
CA PRO A 158 11.18 2.52 9.54
C PRO A 158 11.58 1.07 9.26
N HIS A 159 12.87 0.76 9.44
CA HIS A 159 13.43 -0.59 9.35
C HIS A 159 13.11 -1.31 8.02
N SER A 160 13.08 -0.55 6.92
CA SER A 160 12.69 -1.02 5.58
C SER A 160 11.32 -1.73 5.58
N GLY A 161 10.33 -1.20 6.29
CA GLY A 161 8.98 -1.79 6.32
C GLY A 161 8.23 -1.78 4.97
N ILE A 162 8.76 -1.05 3.98
CA ILE A 162 8.53 -1.26 2.54
C ILE A 162 9.92 -1.29 1.89
N GLU A 163 10.17 -2.27 1.03
CA GLU A 163 11.44 -2.44 0.28
C GLU A 163 11.22 -2.30 -1.22
N GLN A 164 10.12 -2.83 -1.75
CA GLN A 164 9.82 -2.84 -3.18
C GLN A 164 8.70 -1.87 -3.56
N VAL A 165 8.84 -1.21 -4.70
CA VAL A 165 7.75 -0.57 -5.45
C VAL A 165 7.67 -1.25 -6.82
N ARG A 166 6.54 -1.89 -7.16
CA ARG A 166 6.22 -2.44 -8.50
C ARG A 166 5.71 -1.31 -9.38
N ILE A 167 6.27 -1.13 -10.59
CA ILE A 167 5.95 0.02 -11.45
C ILE A 167 5.64 -0.45 -12.88
N HIS A 168 4.42 -0.20 -13.33
CA HIS A 168 4.02 -0.43 -14.72
C HIS A 168 4.70 0.56 -15.67
N TRP A 169 4.79 0.22 -16.96
CA TRP A 169 5.23 1.12 -18.04
C TRP A 169 6.66 1.71 -17.91
N LEU A 170 7.53 1.11 -17.07
CA LEU A 170 8.92 1.53 -16.86
C LEU A 170 9.73 1.72 -18.16
N LEU A 171 9.43 0.96 -19.21
CA LEU A 171 10.17 1.03 -20.46
C LEU A 171 9.75 2.22 -21.35
N ASP A 172 8.63 2.88 -21.08
CA ASP A 172 8.27 4.14 -21.75
C ASP A 172 9.03 5.36 -21.20
N LEU A 173 9.71 5.20 -20.05
CA LEU A 173 10.77 6.12 -19.60
C LEU A 173 12.06 6.03 -20.46
N ILE A 174 12.08 5.16 -21.48
CA ILE A 174 13.17 5.03 -22.46
C ILE A 174 12.68 5.57 -23.80
N THR A 175 13.43 6.50 -24.39
CA THR A 175 13.16 6.94 -25.77
C THR A 175 14.04 6.20 -26.77
N ALA A 176 13.48 5.81 -27.91
CA ALA A 176 14.17 5.05 -28.97
C ALA A 176 14.17 5.79 -30.31
N ARG A 177 15.28 5.71 -31.04
CA ARG A 177 15.39 6.26 -32.42
C ARG A 177 16.23 5.37 -33.32
N LYS A 178 15.81 5.22 -34.57
CA LYS A 178 16.61 4.55 -35.61
C LYS A 178 17.71 5.50 -36.11
N SER A 179 18.95 5.02 -36.17
CA SER A 179 20.11 5.75 -36.67
C SER A 179 20.74 5.03 -37.85
N SER A 180 21.01 5.77 -38.94
CA SER A 180 21.57 5.21 -40.16
C SER A 180 22.97 4.61 -39.89
N GLY A 181 23.14 3.32 -40.16
CA GLY A 181 24.39 2.60 -39.94
C GLY A 181 24.71 2.23 -38.48
N GLN A 182 23.89 2.62 -37.49
CA GLN A 182 24.11 2.32 -36.06
C GLN A 182 22.97 1.51 -35.42
N GLY A 183 21.88 1.25 -36.14
CA GLY A 183 20.73 0.51 -35.61
C GLY A 183 19.85 1.37 -34.68
N LEU A 184 19.23 0.74 -33.69
CA LEU A 184 18.38 1.41 -32.73
C LEU A 184 19.21 2.00 -31.57
N ILE A 185 19.01 3.29 -31.29
CA ILE A 185 19.66 4.01 -30.20
C ILE A 185 18.60 4.33 -29.14
N TYR A 186 18.85 3.83 -27.93
CA TYR A 186 18.04 4.12 -26.74
C TYR A 186 18.63 5.26 -25.92
N ASN A 187 17.77 6.07 -25.32
CA ASN A 187 18.10 7.08 -24.33
C ASN A 187 17.36 6.76 -23.03
N PHE A 188 18.14 6.47 -21.98
CA PHE A 188 17.66 6.01 -20.68
C PHE A 188 17.46 7.13 -19.65
N THR A 189 17.58 8.42 -20.03
CA THR A 189 17.68 9.54 -19.08
C THR A 189 16.56 9.61 -18.05
N HIS A 190 15.30 9.38 -18.44
CA HIS A 190 14.17 9.44 -17.52
C HIS A 190 14.13 8.21 -16.60
N LEU A 191 14.37 7.02 -17.15
CA LEU A 191 14.49 5.79 -16.37
C LEU A 191 15.66 5.82 -15.38
N ASP A 192 16.81 6.38 -15.76
CA ASP A 192 17.95 6.61 -14.86
C ASP A 192 17.54 7.48 -13.67
N ALA A 193 16.88 8.62 -13.94
CA ALA A 193 16.44 9.56 -12.91
C ALA A 193 15.40 8.93 -11.97
N PHE A 194 14.48 8.12 -12.49
CA PHE A 194 13.46 7.45 -11.66
C PHE A 194 14.05 6.34 -10.79
N LEU A 195 14.96 5.53 -11.32
CA LEU A 195 15.65 4.49 -10.54
C LEU A 195 16.62 5.10 -9.52
N ASP A 196 17.25 6.24 -9.83
CA ASP A 196 18.02 7.01 -8.86
C ASP A 196 17.13 7.54 -7.72
N LEU A 197 15.90 7.95 -8.01
CA LEU A 197 14.92 8.41 -7.02
C LEU A 197 14.45 7.28 -6.09
N LEU A 198 14.24 6.07 -6.61
CA LEU A 198 14.02 4.89 -5.76
C LEU A 198 15.23 4.62 -4.86
N MET A 199 16.44 4.65 -5.44
CA MET A 199 17.70 4.44 -4.71
C MET A 199 17.97 5.49 -3.63
N GLU A 200 17.63 6.76 -3.87
CA GLU A 200 17.76 7.86 -2.91
C GLU A 200 16.88 7.63 -1.66
N ASN A 201 15.73 6.97 -1.85
CA ASN A 201 14.78 6.60 -0.81
C ASN A 201 14.94 5.14 -0.32
N GLN A 202 16.04 4.47 -0.71
CA GLN A 202 16.39 3.09 -0.31
C GLN A 202 15.39 2.01 -0.75
N LEU A 203 14.66 2.26 -1.84
CA LEU A 203 13.67 1.36 -2.44
C LEU A 203 14.23 0.58 -3.64
N LEU A 204 13.64 -0.58 -3.91
CA LEU A 204 13.93 -1.44 -5.06
C LEU A 204 12.76 -1.39 -6.06
N PRO A 205 13.02 -1.45 -7.38
CA PRO A 205 11.97 -1.69 -8.37
C PRO A 205 11.53 -3.16 -8.36
N GLY A 206 10.22 -3.39 -8.31
CA GLY A 206 9.58 -4.50 -9.02
C GLY A 206 9.58 -4.09 -10.49
N PHE A 207 10.48 -4.67 -11.26
CA PHE A 207 10.90 -4.19 -12.57
C PHE A 207 10.12 -4.91 -13.66
N GLU A 208 8.91 -4.45 -13.93
CA GLU A 208 8.13 -4.93 -15.06
C GLU A 208 8.80 -4.52 -16.38
N LEU A 209 9.05 -5.50 -17.24
CA LEU A 209 9.58 -5.26 -18.58
C LEU A 209 8.42 -4.86 -19.51
N MET A 210 7.79 -3.73 -19.17
CA MET A 210 6.51 -3.25 -19.70
C MET A 210 6.67 -1.88 -20.36
N GLY A 211 6.06 -1.70 -21.54
CA GLY A 211 6.10 -0.46 -22.33
C GLY A 211 6.68 -0.64 -23.74
N SER A 212 6.61 0.40 -24.56
CA SER A 212 7.13 0.40 -25.93
C SER A 212 7.93 1.68 -26.20
N PRO A 213 9.26 1.69 -25.94
CA PRO A 213 10.13 2.84 -26.13
C PRO A 213 9.87 3.64 -27.42
N SER A 214 9.27 4.83 -27.27
CA SER A 214 8.84 5.71 -28.38
C SER A 214 7.96 5.05 -29.45
N GLY A 215 7.14 4.06 -29.08
CA GLY A 215 6.26 3.29 -29.96
C GLY A 215 6.99 2.39 -30.97
N HIS A 216 8.27 2.07 -30.73
CA HIS A 216 9.06 1.27 -31.69
C HIS A 216 8.65 -0.21 -31.71
N PHE A 217 8.27 -0.79 -30.57
CA PHE A 217 7.81 -2.18 -30.48
C PHE A 217 6.29 -2.23 -30.67
N THR A 218 5.83 -3.00 -31.64
CA THR A 218 4.43 -3.05 -32.07
C THR A 218 3.93 -4.47 -32.29
N ASP A 219 4.81 -5.47 -32.44
CA ASP A 219 4.42 -6.87 -32.70
C ASP A 219 5.51 -7.85 -32.25
N PHE A 220 5.19 -8.71 -31.29
CA PHE A 220 6.12 -9.74 -30.80
C PHE A 220 6.08 -11.06 -31.60
N GLU A 221 5.30 -11.16 -32.69
CA GLU A 221 5.54 -12.18 -33.73
C GLU A 221 6.55 -11.73 -34.78
N ASP A 222 6.85 -10.41 -34.89
CA ASP A 222 7.96 -9.92 -35.71
C ASP A 222 9.30 -10.31 -35.08
N LYS A 223 9.97 -11.27 -35.72
CA LYS A 223 11.29 -11.77 -35.27
C LYS A 223 12.32 -10.66 -35.09
N GLN A 224 12.31 -9.61 -35.92
CA GLN A 224 13.25 -8.50 -35.75
C GLN A 224 13.03 -7.80 -34.40
N GLN A 225 11.77 -7.53 -34.05
CA GLN A 225 11.40 -6.90 -32.79
C GLN A 225 11.73 -7.79 -31.58
N VAL A 226 11.53 -9.10 -31.69
CA VAL A 226 11.91 -10.08 -30.65
C VAL A 226 13.43 -10.05 -30.38
N PHE A 227 14.27 -10.00 -31.43
CA PHE A 227 15.72 -9.83 -31.27
C PHE A 227 16.10 -8.46 -30.70
N GLU A 228 15.49 -7.38 -31.18
CA GLU A 228 15.75 -6.01 -30.69
C GLU A 228 15.31 -5.83 -29.23
N TRP A 229 14.27 -6.52 -28.78
CA TRP A 229 13.79 -6.53 -27.40
C TRP A 229 14.77 -7.24 -26.45
N ARG A 230 15.25 -8.43 -26.83
CA ARG A 230 16.30 -9.13 -26.06
C ARG A 230 17.53 -8.25 -25.88
N ASP A 231 17.92 -7.55 -26.94
CA ASP A 231 19.07 -6.63 -26.92
C ASP A 231 18.79 -5.36 -26.09
N LEU A 232 17.55 -4.86 -26.03
CA LEU A 232 17.13 -3.82 -25.08
C LEU A 232 17.29 -4.30 -23.63
N VAL A 233 16.70 -5.44 -23.28
CA VAL A 233 16.74 -6.00 -21.93
C VAL A 233 18.18 -6.27 -21.48
N TYR A 234 19.03 -6.81 -22.37
CA TYR A 234 20.47 -6.96 -22.11
C TYR A 234 21.16 -5.62 -21.84
N ARG A 235 20.94 -4.59 -22.68
CA ARG A 235 21.56 -3.26 -22.51
C ARG A 235 21.10 -2.58 -21.22
N LEU A 236 19.81 -2.69 -20.89
CA LEU A 236 19.20 -2.18 -19.67
C LEU A 236 19.82 -2.83 -18.44
N ALA A 237 19.84 -4.16 -18.39
CA ALA A 237 20.40 -4.91 -17.28
C ALA A 237 21.90 -4.63 -17.09
N ARG A 238 22.69 -4.61 -18.18
CA ARG A 238 24.12 -4.22 -18.13
C ARG A 238 24.33 -2.78 -17.67
N ARG A 239 23.45 -1.84 -18.07
CA ARG A 239 23.50 -0.44 -17.64
C ARG A 239 23.34 -0.33 -16.13
N TYR A 240 22.29 -0.95 -15.56
CA TYR A 240 22.02 -0.82 -14.13
C TYR A 240 22.94 -1.68 -13.26
N ILE A 241 23.45 -2.83 -13.75
CA ILE A 241 24.58 -3.51 -13.12
C ILE A 241 25.81 -2.59 -13.05
N GLY A 242 26.08 -1.81 -14.11
CA GLY A 242 27.17 -0.84 -14.12
C GLY A 242 26.92 0.38 -13.20
N ARG A 243 25.66 0.77 -13.00
CA ARG A 243 25.27 1.95 -12.20
C ARG A 243 25.19 1.65 -10.69
N TYR A 244 24.59 0.52 -10.32
CA TYR A 244 24.27 0.18 -8.92
C TYR A 244 25.02 -1.06 -8.39
N GLY A 245 25.72 -1.80 -9.26
CA GLY A 245 26.45 -3.02 -8.92
C GLY A 245 25.55 -4.27 -8.96
N LEU A 246 26.14 -5.41 -9.35
CA LEU A 246 25.40 -6.68 -9.52
C LEU A 246 24.67 -7.11 -8.25
N THR A 247 25.32 -7.01 -7.08
CA THR A 247 24.74 -7.37 -5.77
C THR A 247 23.47 -6.59 -5.41
N HIS A 248 23.30 -5.39 -5.98
CA HIS A 248 22.08 -4.62 -5.83
C HIS A 248 21.02 -5.08 -6.84
N VAL A 249 21.37 -5.11 -8.14
CA VAL A 249 20.41 -5.42 -9.21
C VAL A 249 19.92 -6.88 -9.17
N SER A 250 20.69 -7.82 -8.63
CA SER A 250 20.22 -9.20 -8.37
C SER A 250 19.09 -9.29 -7.34
N LYS A 251 18.85 -8.22 -6.55
CA LYS A 251 17.71 -8.14 -5.64
C LYS A 251 16.42 -7.71 -6.34
N TRP A 252 16.50 -7.11 -7.52
CA TRP A 252 15.30 -6.69 -8.25
C TRP A 252 14.51 -7.94 -8.67
N ASN A 253 13.18 -7.84 -8.67
CA ASN A 253 12.30 -8.82 -9.30
C ASN A 253 12.02 -8.29 -10.71
N PHE A 254 12.66 -8.84 -11.75
CA PHE A 254 12.26 -8.52 -13.12
C PHE A 254 11.06 -9.39 -13.50
N GLU A 255 10.11 -8.76 -14.17
CA GLU A 255 8.79 -9.33 -14.40
C GLU A 255 8.33 -9.14 -15.85
N THR A 256 7.33 -9.92 -16.24
CA THR A 256 6.57 -9.73 -17.47
C THR A 256 5.79 -8.41 -17.49
N TRP A 257 5.18 -8.14 -18.63
CA TRP A 257 4.12 -7.14 -18.78
C TRP A 257 2.96 -7.45 -17.82
N ASN A 258 2.37 -6.41 -17.22
CA ASN A 258 1.24 -6.52 -16.30
C ASN A 258 0.01 -7.20 -16.93
N GLU A 259 -0.69 -8.03 -16.17
CA GLU A 259 -2.02 -8.59 -16.50
C GLU A 259 -2.24 -8.92 -18.00
N PRO A 260 -1.40 -9.78 -18.61
CA PRO A 260 -1.42 -10.00 -20.05
C PRO A 260 -2.77 -10.50 -20.59
N ASP A 261 -3.54 -11.26 -19.79
CA ASP A 261 -4.87 -11.74 -20.18
C ASP A 261 -5.97 -10.65 -20.05
N HIS A 262 -5.65 -9.48 -19.48
CA HIS A 262 -6.50 -8.29 -19.49
C HIS A 262 -6.27 -7.38 -20.73
N HIS A 263 -5.21 -7.68 -21.50
CA HIS A 263 -4.91 -7.06 -22.80
C HIS A 263 -4.58 -5.56 -22.79
N ASP A 264 -4.04 -5.04 -21.69
CA ASP A 264 -3.56 -3.65 -21.59
C ASP A 264 -2.16 -3.48 -22.21
N PHE A 265 -2.12 -3.55 -23.54
CA PHE A 265 -0.90 -3.53 -24.35
C PHE A 265 -0.73 -2.24 -25.20
N ASP A 266 -1.57 -1.22 -24.99
CA ASP A 266 -1.69 -0.03 -25.84
C ASP A 266 -1.76 -0.36 -27.35
N ASN A 267 -0.68 -0.08 -28.10
CA ASN A 267 -0.58 -0.28 -29.54
C ASN A 267 0.26 -1.53 -29.91
N VAL A 268 0.57 -2.40 -28.95
CA VAL A 268 1.40 -3.59 -29.14
C VAL A 268 0.53 -4.82 -29.41
N SER A 269 0.77 -5.49 -30.54
CA SER A 269 0.23 -6.81 -30.86
C SER A 269 0.91 -7.88 -30.00
N MET A 270 0.19 -8.36 -28.99
CA MET A 270 0.63 -9.41 -28.08
C MET A 270 -0.30 -10.64 -28.19
N THR A 271 -0.05 -11.48 -29.20
CA THR A 271 -0.73 -12.78 -29.32
C THR A 271 -0.17 -13.76 -28.28
N THR A 272 -0.74 -14.96 -28.17
CA THR A 272 -0.14 -16.03 -27.35
C THR A 272 1.29 -16.35 -27.78
N GLN A 273 1.57 -16.46 -29.07
CA GLN A 273 2.94 -16.72 -29.53
C GLN A 273 3.84 -15.49 -29.32
N GLY A 274 3.31 -14.29 -29.54
CA GLY A 274 4.02 -13.04 -29.25
C GLY A 274 4.45 -12.94 -27.79
N PHE A 275 3.56 -13.25 -26.84
CA PHE A 275 3.87 -13.23 -25.41
C PHE A 275 4.96 -14.24 -25.01
N LEU A 276 4.97 -15.43 -25.61
CA LEU A 276 6.03 -16.42 -25.38
C LEU A 276 7.38 -15.97 -25.97
N ASN A 277 7.38 -15.38 -27.18
CA ASN A 277 8.58 -14.81 -27.80
C ASN A 277 9.14 -13.63 -26.97
N TYR A 278 8.26 -12.75 -26.50
CA TYR A 278 8.56 -11.66 -25.57
C TYR A 278 9.20 -12.19 -24.28
N TYR A 279 8.62 -13.22 -23.67
CA TYR A 279 9.14 -13.83 -22.45
C TYR A 279 10.55 -14.42 -22.66
N ASP A 280 10.77 -15.13 -23.77
CA ASP A 280 12.08 -15.65 -24.13
C ASP A 280 13.11 -14.52 -24.32
N ALA A 281 12.69 -13.39 -24.90
CA ALA A 281 13.57 -12.23 -25.09
C ALA A 281 13.92 -11.55 -23.76
N CYS A 282 12.98 -11.46 -22.82
CA CYS A 282 13.24 -11.04 -21.44
C CYS A 282 14.20 -11.99 -20.71
N SER A 283 13.91 -13.30 -20.73
CA SER A 283 14.74 -14.36 -20.16
C SER A 283 16.19 -14.27 -20.63
N GLU A 284 16.39 -14.24 -21.94
CA GLU A 284 17.72 -14.28 -22.54
C GLU A 284 18.46 -12.95 -22.41
N GLY A 285 17.77 -11.81 -22.52
CA GLY A 285 18.38 -10.50 -22.29
C GLY A 285 18.98 -10.39 -20.88
N LEU A 286 18.22 -10.82 -19.86
CA LEU A 286 18.70 -10.90 -18.48
C LEU A 286 19.81 -11.94 -18.31
N ARG A 287 19.65 -13.16 -18.86
CA ARG A 287 20.62 -14.27 -18.75
C ARG A 287 22.00 -13.89 -19.33
N ILE A 288 22.03 -13.19 -20.47
CA ILE A 288 23.27 -12.69 -21.10
C ILE A 288 23.90 -11.56 -20.27
N ALA A 289 23.10 -10.73 -19.59
CA ALA A 289 23.61 -9.65 -18.74
C ALA A 289 24.24 -10.17 -17.44
N SER A 290 23.55 -11.09 -16.76
CA SER A 290 24.05 -11.93 -15.67
C SER A 290 23.05 -13.03 -15.29
N PRO A 291 23.47 -14.29 -15.07
CA PRO A 291 22.59 -15.36 -14.59
C PRO A 291 22.09 -15.16 -13.15
N MET A 292 22.60 -14.15 -12.42
CA MET A 292 22.15 -13.82 -11.06
C MET A 292 20.90 -12.91 -11.01
N LEU A 293 20.47 -12.35 -12.15
CA LEU A 293 19.23 -11.57 -12.22
C LEU A 293 18.04 -12.51 -12.26
N ARG A 294 16.97 -12.22 -11.51
CA ARG A 294 15.75 -13.04 -11.43
C ARG A 294 14.72 -12.61 -12.47
N MET A 295 13.96 -13.54 -13.04
CA MET A 295 12.84 -13.30 -13.95
C MET A 295 11.61 -14.13 -13.53
N GLY A 296 10.44 -13.50 -13.45
CA GLY A 296 9.17 -14.15 -13.17
C GLY A 296 8.00 -13.55 -13.96
N GLY A 297 6.79 -14.01 -13.63
CA GLY A 297 5.54 -13.65 -14.31
C GLY A 297 4.46 -14.71 -14.05
N PRO A 298 3.26 -14.60 -14.65
CA PRO A 298 2.80 -13.57 -15.58
C PRO A 298 2.29 -12.27 -14.93
N GLY A 299 2.01 -12.24 -13.62
CA GLY A 299 1.36 -11.10 -12.96
C GLY A 299 -0.11 -10.94 -13.39
N ASP A 300 -0.95 -11.95 -13.15
CA ASP A 300 -2.38 -11.94 -13.55
C ASP A 300 -3.24 -12.86 -12.66
N SER A 301 -4.54 -12.81 -12.83
CA SER A 301 -5.58 -13.51 -12.07
C SER A 301 -5.61 -15.03 -12.19
N PHE A 302 -4.92 -15.68 -13.14
CA PHE A 302 -4.97 -17.16 -13.37
C PHE A 302 -6.40 -17.72 -13.29
N HIS A 303 -7.34 -17.15 -14.04
CA HIS A 303 -8.69 -17.70 -14.10
C HIS A 303 -8.66 -19.10 -14.76
N PRO A 304 -9.50 -20.05 -14.31
CA PRO A 304 -9.57 -21.38 -14.91
C PRO A 304 -9.73 -21.33 -16.43
N LEU A 305 -9.09 -22.28 -17.12
CA LEU A 305 -9.20 -22.41 -18.57
C LEU A 305 -10.67 -22.42 -19.02
N PRO A 306 -11.04 -21.70 -20.09
CA PRO A 306 -10.15 -21.03 -21.05
C PRO A 306 -9.87 -19.54 -20.77
N ARG A 307 -10.12 -19.01 -19.56
CA ARG A 307 -10.18 -17.55 -19.33
C ARG A 307 -8.85 -16.80 -19.28
N SER A 308 -7.78 -17.38 -18.72
CA SER A 308 -6.44 -16.77 -18.70
C SER A 308 -5.46 -17.54 -19.61
N PRO A 309 -5.65 -17.52 -20.94
CA PRO A 309 -4.87 -18.34 -21.87
C PRO A 309 -3.38 -18.03 -21.87
N LEU A 310 -2.96 -16.77 -21.68
CA LEU A 310 -1.55 -16.37 -21.67
C LEU A 310 -0.84 -16.89 -20.43
N CYS A 311 -1.48 -16.79 -19.25
CA CYS A 311 -0.94 -17.36 -18.01
C CYS A 311 -0.65 -18.86 -18.11
N TRP A 312 -1.66 -19.63 -18.52
CA TRP A 312 -1.54 -21.09 -18.62
C TRP A 312 -0.62 -21.52 -19.79
N SER A 313 -0.46 -20.68 -20.81
CA SER A 313 0.48 -20.92 -21.91
C SER A 313 1.91 -20.62 -21.51
N LEU A 314 2.16 -19.57 -20.73
CA LEU A 314 3.49 -19.25 -20.19
C LEU A 314 4.02 -20.39 -19.31
N LEU A 315 3.23 -20.87 -18.34
CA LEU A 315 3.64 -22.00 -17.51
C LEU A 315 3.93 -23.25 -18.35
N ARG A 316 3.10 -23.54 -19.37
CA ARG A 316 3.35 -24.66 -20.30
C ARG A 316 4.64 -24.48 -21.09
N HIS A 317 4.94 -23.26 -21.53
CA HIS A 317 6.16 -22.90 -22.27
C HIS A 317 7.41 -23.03 -21.41
N CYS A 318 7.44 -22.42 -20.22
CA CYS A 318 8.55 -22.55 -19.29
C CYS A 318 8.76 -24.00 -18.82
N ALA A 319 7.69 -24.79 -18.72
CA ALA A 319 7.80 -26.20 -18.39
C ALA A 319 8.44 -27.00 -19.54
N ASN A 320 7.80 -27.01 -20.72
CA ASN A 320 8.01 -27.98 -21.80
C ASN A 320 8.02 -27.37 -23.22
N GLY A 321 7.89 -26.04 -23.37
CA GLY A 321 7.99 -25.35 -24.66
C GLY A 321 9.42 -25.27 -25.18
N THR A 322 9.62 -24.61 -26.32
CA THR A 322 10.95 -24.46 -26.94
C THR A 322 11.36 -22.99 -26.91
N ASN A 323 12.48 -22.66 -26.28
CA ASN A 323 12.98 -21.29 -26.24
C ASN A 323 13.30 -20.77 -27.66
N PHE A 324 12.76 -19.60 -28.00
CA PHE A 324 12.89 -18.95 -29.31
C PHE A 324 14.34 -18.76 -29.77
N PHE A 325 15.28 -18.50 -28.84
CA PHE A 325 16.68 -18.19 -29.18
C PHE A 325 17.60 -19.40 -29.15
N THR A 326 17.46 -20.28 -28.15
CA THR A 326 18.39 -21.41 -27.97
C THR A 326 17.89 -22.74 -28.52
N GLY A 327 16.58 -22.88 -28.77
CA GLY A 327 15.97 -24.15 -29.14
C GLY A 327 15.94 -25.17 -27.98
N GLU A 328 16.33 -24.77 -26.76
CA GLU A 328 16.28 -25.61 -25.56
C GLU A 328 14.81 -25.88 -25.14
N VAL A 329 14.56 -27.04 -24.54
CA VAL A 329 13.24 -27.40 -24.03
C VAL A 329 13.06 -26.92 -22.59
N GLY A 330 12.01 -26.14 -22.37
CA GLY A 330 11.76 -25.39 -21.15
C GLY A 330 12.55 -24.08 -21.09
N VAL A 331 12.05 -23.15 -20.29
CA VAL A 331 12.61 -21.81 -20.11
C VAL A 331 12.68 -21.52 -18.62
N ARG A 332 13.62 -20.66 -18.19
CA ARG A 332 13.70 -20.22 -16.79
C ARG A 332 12.38 -19.59 -16.34
N LEU A 333 12.06 -19.75 -15.07
CA LEU A 333 10.93 -19.12 -14.38
C LEU A 333 11.27 -19.16 -12.89
N ASP A 334 11.86 -18.07 -12.39
CA ASP A 334 12.49 -18.05 -11.06
C ASP A 334 11.47 -17.82 -9.94
N TYR A 335 10.29 -17.28 -10.29
CA TYR A 335 9.10 -17.16 -9.46
C TYR A 335 7.84 -17.07 -10.33
N ILE A 336 6.67 -17.32 -9.74
CA ILE A 336 5.35 -17.14 -10.37
C ILE A 336 4.60 -16.03 -9.63
N SER A 337 4.24 -14.96 -10.33
CA SER A 337 3.39 -13.86 -9.84
C SER A 337 1.94 -14.03 -10.30
N LEU A 338 1.01 -13.81 -9.38
CA LEU A 338 -0.43 -13.91 -9.60
C LEU A 338 -1.17 -12.78 -8.87
N HIS A 339 -2.30 -12.32 -9.40
CA HIS A 339 -3.09 -11.25 -8.79
C HIS A 339 -4.38 -11.81 -8.21
N LYS A 340 -4.45 -12.00 -6.88
CA LYS A 340 -5.70 -12.37 -6.20
C LYS A 340 -6.17 -11.26 -5.28
N LYS A 341 -7.37 -10.76 -5.55
CA LYS A 341 -7.99 -9.64 -4.83
C LYS A 341 -9.24 -10.13 -4.08
N GLY A 342 -9.53 -9.50 -2.95
CA GLY A 342 -10.46 -10.01 -1.94
C GLY A 342 -11.96 -9.81 -2.22
N ALA A 343 -12.31 -8.96 -3.19
CA ALA A 343 -13.70 -8.54 -3.45
C ALA A 343 -14.44 -7.99 -2.20
N GLY A 344 -13.70 -7.40 -1.26
CA GLY A 344 -14.19 -6.91 0.04
C GLY A 344 -13.91 -7.86 1.22
N SER A 345 -13.52 -9.11 0.98
CA SER A 345 -13.17 -10.08 2.03
C SER A 345 -11.65 -10.26 2.15
N SER A 346 -11.16 -10.47 3.38
CA SER A 346 -9.74 -10.77 3.65
C SER A 346 -9.36 -12.19 3.26
N ILE A 347 -10.11 -13.19 3.75
CA ILE A 347 -9.77 -14.61 3.61
C ILE A 347 -9.86 -15.12 2.17
N SER A 348 -10.75 -14.53 1.37
CA SER A 348 -10.95 -14.91 -0.04
C SER A 348 -9.71 -14.68 -0.90
N ILE A 349 -8.77 -13.80 -0.49
CA ILE A 349 -7.46 -13.65 -1.14
C ILE A 349 -6.71 -14.98 -1.04
N LEU A 350 -6.49 -15.46 0.19
CA LEU A 350 -5.74 -16.67 0.47
C LEU A 350 -6.42 -17.92 -0.11
N GLU A 351 -7.74 -18.03 -0.02
CA GLU A 351 -8.50 -19.15 -0.60
C GLU A 351 -8.30 -19.25 -2.12
N GLN A 352 -8.32 -18.12 -2.83
CA GLN A 352 -8.09 -18.07 -4.27
C GLN A 352 -6.64 -18.36 -4.67
N GLU A 353 -5.67 -17.93 -3.86
CA GLU A 353 -4.25 -18.23 -4.06
C GLU A 353 -3.99 -19.73 -3.92
N VAL A 354 -4.40 -20.33 -2.79
CA VAL A 354 -4.22 -21.76 -2.52
C VAL A 354 -4.82 -22.61 -3.65
N ALA A 355 -6.06 -22.33 -4.05
CA ALA A 355 -6.72 -23.07 -5.13
C ALA A 355 -5.99 -22.96 -6.48
N VAL A 356 -5.46 -21.78 -6.83
CA VAL A 356 -4.69 -21.60 -8.08
C VAL A 356 -3.33 -22.27 -7.99
N VAL A 357 -2.60 -22.14 -6.88
CA VAL A 357 -1.26 -22.73 -6.75
C VAL A 357 -1.36 -24.26 -6.71
N GLU A 358 -2.34 -24.85 -6.04
CA GLU A 358 -2.59 -26.30 -6.10
C GLU A 358 -2.85 -26.75 -7.55
N GLN A 359 -3.64 -26.00 -8.32
CA GLN A 359 -3.86 -26.28 -9.75
C GLN A 359 -2.55 -26.17 -10.57
N ILE A 360 -1.71 -25.16 -10.29
CA ILE A 360 -0.40 -25.00 -10.93
C ILE A 360 0.51 -26.18 -10.61
N GLN A 361 0.61 -26.59 -9.34
CA GLN A 361 1.46 -27.71 -8.91
C GLN A 361 0.98 -29.05 -9.48
N GLN A 362 -0.33 -29.24 -9.66
CA GLN A 362 -0.90 -30.43 -10.32
C GLN A 362 -0.61 -30.47 -11.83
N LEU A 363 -0.77 -29.34 -12.53
CA LEU A 363 -0.56 -29.26 -13.99
C LEU A 363 0.92 -29.19 -14.39
N PHE A 364 1.77 -28.59 -13.54
CA PHE A 364 3.19 -28.36 -13.80
C PHE A 364 4.05 -28.77 -12.60
N PRO A 365 4.25 -30.09 -12.33
CA PRO A 365 5.03 -30.56 -11.18
C PRO A 365 6.48 -30.02 -11.12
N LYS A 366 7.04 -29.58 -12.26
CA LYS A 366 8.34 -28.89 -12.36
C LYS A 366 8.42 -27.62 -11.51
N PHE A 367 7.28 -26.96 -11.26
CA PHE A 367 7.19 -25.70 -10.50
C PHE A 367 6.71 -25.88 -9.06
N LYS A 368 6.72 -27.11 -8.52
CA LYS A 368 6.30 -27.38 -7.15
C LYS A 368 7.02 -26.49 -6.13
N ASP A 369 8.34 -26.34 -6.28
CA ASP A 369 9.18 -25.56 -5.37
C ASP A 369 9.44 -24.12 -5.85
N THR A 370 8.78 -23.68 -6.93
CA THR A 370 8.92 -22.31 -7.46
C THR A 370 8.25 -21.30 -6.51
N PRO A 371 8.93 -20.21 -6.13
CA PRO A 371 8.34 -19.13 -5.32
C PRO A 371 7.03 -18.59 -5.91
N ILE A 372 6.02 -18.40 -5.07
CA ILE A 372 4.75 -17.75 -5.41
C ILE A 372 4.70 -16.35 -4.81
N TYR A 373 4.34 -15.37 -5.64
CA TYR A 373 4.07 -14.00 -5.25
C TYR A 373 2.58 -13.67 -5.50
N ASN A 374 1.92 -12.95 -4.59
CA ASN A 374 0.74 -12.15 -4.92
C ASN A 374 1.10 -10.67 -4.82
N ASP A 375 1.52 -10.13 -5.94
CA ASP A 375 2.10 -8.81 -6.11
C ASP A 375 1.06 -7.69 -6.37
N GLU A 376 -0.23 -8.05 -6.31
CA GLU A 376 -1.32 -7.10 -6.11
C GLU A 376 -2.47 -7.68 -5.25
N ALA A 377 -2.13 -8.10 -4.02
CA ALA A 377 -2.99 -8.74 -3.03
C ALA A 377 -3.99 -7.80 -2.35
N ASP A 378 -4.81 -7.11 -3.12
CA ASP A 378 -5.66 -6.03 -2.61
C ASP A 378 -7.02 -6.51 -2.09
N PRO A 379 -7.59 -5.88 -1.03
CA PRO A 379 -8.95 -6.21 -0.60
C PRO A 379 -10.02 -5.97 -1.66
N LEU A 380 -9.83 -4.99 -2.55
CA LEU A 380 -10.77 -4.69 -3.65
C LEU A 380 -10.03 -4.12 -4.86
N VAL A 381 -10.42 -4.58 -6.06
CA VAL A 381 -9.98 -4.09 -7.37
C VAL A 381 -10.36 -2.62 -7.60
N GLY A 382 -9.73 -1.97 -8.60
CA GLY A 382 -9.98 -0.58 -8.97
C GLY A 382 -9.50 0.39 -7.90
N TRP A 383 -8.21 0.71 -7.91
CA TRP A 383 -7.56 1.55 -6.91
C TRP A 383 -8.19 2.95 -6.78
N SER A 384 -8.66 3.51 -7.89
CA SER A 384 -9.22 4.86 -8.00
C SER A 384 -10.68 4.99 -7.57
N LEU A 385 -11.38 3.87 -7.36
CA LEU A 385 -12.76 3.84 -6.86
C LEU A 385 -12.81 4.41 -5.43
N PRO A 386 -13.56 5.49 -5.15
CA PRO A 386 -13.67 6.03 -3.81
C PRO A 386 -14.43 5.06 -2.90
N GLN A 387 -13.79 4.68 -1.80
CA GLN A 387 -14.33 3.84 -0.73
C GLN A 387 -14.00 4.47 0.62
N PRO A 388 -14.97 4.74 1.51
CA PRO A 388 -14.69 5.32 2.82
C PRO A 388 -13.66 4.52 3.62
N TRP A 389 -13.76 3.19 3.62
CA TRP A 389 -12.85 2.31 4.34
C TRP A 389 -11.39 2.36 3.89
N ARG A 390 -11.10 2.84 2.67
CA ARG A 390 -9.72 3.05 2.17
C ARG A 390 -9.03 4.26 2.78
N ALA A 391 -9.77 5.11 3.51
CA ALA A 391 -9.28 6.38 4.02
C ALA A 391 -8.49 6.28 5.35
N ASP A 392 -8.83 5.30 6.18
CA ASP A 392 -8.55 5.33 7.62
C ASP A 392 -8.05 3.97 8.18
N VAL A 393 -8.32 3.66 9.45
CA VAL A 393 -7.83 2.45 10.13
C VAL A 393 -8.56 1.18 9.65
N ILE A 394 -9.71 1.28 8.96
CA ILE A 394 -10.41 0.09 8.42
C ILE A 394 -9.48 -0.65 7.45
N TYR A 395 -8.94 0.06 6.45
CA TYR A 395 -7.97 -0.52 5.50
C TYR A 395 -6.66 -0.95 6.18
N ALA A 396 -6.17 -0.19 7.16
CA ALA A 396 -4.96 -0.55 7.90
C ALA A 396 -5.10 -1.88 8.66
N ALA A 397 -6.21 -2.07 9.39
CA ALA A 397 -6.47 -3.28 10.16
C ALA A 397 -6.79 -4.49 9.25
N LEU A 398 -7.47 -4.24 8.12
CA LEU A 398 -7.72 -5.24 7.08
C LEU A 398 -6.43 -5.78 6.44
N VAL A 399 -5.46 -4.92 6.10
CA VAL A 399 -4.16 -5.37 5.58
C VAL A 399 -3.39 -6.22 6.60
N VAL A 400 -3.38 -5.83 7.88
CA VAL A 400 -2.80 -6.67 8.96
C VAL A 400 -3.52 -8.02 9.08
N LYS A 401 -4.86 -8.04 8.99
CA LYS A 401 -5.65 -9.27 9.02
C LYS A 401 -5.30 -10.21 7.87
N VAL A 402 -5.18 -9.70 6.64
CA VAL A 402 -4.74 -10.47 5.46
C VAL A 402 -3.35 -11.08 5.71
N ILE A 403 -2.38 -10.27 6.13
CA ILE A 403 -1.01 -10.77 6.38
C ILE A 403 -0.98 -11.79 7.53
N ALA A 404 -1.78 -11.59 8.57
CA ALA A 404 -1.93 -12.53 9.67
C ALA A 404 -2.54 -13.87 9.22
N GLN A 405 -3.55 -13.85 8.34
CA GLN A 405 -4.11 -15.05 7.73
C GLN A 405 -3.04 -15.82 6.93
N HIS A 406 -2.23 -15.15 6.12
CA HIS A 406 -1.15 -15.80 5.37
C HIS A 406 -0.14 -16.46 6.31
N GLN A 407 0.36 -15.74 7.33
CA GLN A 407 1.30 -16.33 8.29
C GLN A 407 0.70 -17.49 9.09
N ASN A 408 -0.53 -17.33 9.59
CA ASN A 408 -1.13 -18.25 10.56
C ASN A 408 -1.92 -19.42 9.93
N LEU A 409 -2.28 -19.34 8.65
CA LEU A 409 -3.04 -20.37 7.93
C LEU A 409 -2.25 -21.00 6.77
N LEU A 410 -1.37 -20.25 6.10
CA LEU A 410 -0.51 -20.77 5.02
C LEU A 410 0.87 -21.21 5.53
N PHE A 411 1.69 -20.28 6.02
CA PHE A 411 3.05 -20.58 6.50
C PHE A 411 3.06 -21.47 7.75
N ALA A 412 2.01 -21.43 8.55
CA ALA A 412 1.84 -22.29 9.72
C ALA A 412 1.44 -23.73 9.39
N ASN A 413 0.87 -23.97 8.21
CA ASN A 413 0.34 -25.26 7.80
C ASN A 413 1.46 -26.14 7.23
N SER A 414 1.99 -27.04 8.06
CA SER A 414 3.06 -27.98 7.69
C SER A 414 2.69 -28.96 6.57
N SER A 415 1.41 -29.06 6.19
CA SER A 415 0.93 -29.88 5.08
C SER A 415 0.93 -29.12 3.74
N SER A 416 1.12 -27.80 3.75
CA SER A 416 1.17 -26.98 2.54
C SER A 416 2.47 -27.19 1.79
N SER A 417 2.39 -27.47 0.49
CA SER A 417 3.54 -27.46 -0.44
C SER A 417 3.75 -26.11 -1.13
N ILE A 418 3.06 -25.05 -0.71
CA ILE A 418 3.09 -23.74 -1.37
C ILE A 418 4.27 -22.92 -0.85
N ARG A 419 5.23 -22.64 -1.73
CA ARG A 419 6.37 -21.75 -1.44
C ARG A 419 6.00 -20.28 -1.63
N TYR A 420 5.12 -19.76 -0.79
CA TYR A 420 4.76 -18.34 -0.81
C TYR A 420 5.94 -17.47 -0.34
N VAL A 421 6.22 -16.36 -1.02
CA VAL A 421 7.41 -15.53 -0.75
C VAL A 421 7.13 -14.02 -0.72
N LEU A 422 6.13 -13.52 -1.44
CA LEU A 422 5.84 -12.08 -1.51
C LEU A 422 4.34 -11.81 -1.56
N LEU A 423 3.90 -10.85 -0.75
CA LEU A 423 2.60 -10.19 -0.80
C LEU A 423 2.86 -8.69 -1.02
N SER A 424 2.17 -8.08 -1.98
CA SER A 424 2.23 -6.64 -2.21
C SER A 424 0.82 -6.06 -2.15
N ASN A 425 0.66 -4.91 -1.52
CA ASN A 425 -0.57 -4.13 -1.66
C ASN A 425 -0.30 -3.01 -2.66
N ASP A 426 -1.01 -3.02 -3.78
CA ASP A 426 -0.75 -2.12 -4.91
C ASP A 426 -1.37 -0.74 -4.63
N ASN A 427 -0.68 0.05 -3.80
CA ASN A 427 -1.24 1.22 -3.15
C ASN A 427 -0.31 2.44 -3.09
N ALA A 428 0.76 2.49 -3.88
CA ALA A 428 1.63 3.66 -4.03
C ALA A 428 1.08 4.75 -4.97
N PHE A 429 -0.14 4.59 -5.50
CA PHE A 429 -0.78 5.61 -6.33
C PHE A 429 -0.93 6.97 -5.64
N LEU A 430 -0.84 8.04 -6.42
CA LEU A 430 -1.18 9.39 -6.00
C LEU A 430 -2.69 9.63 -6.15
N SER A 431 -3.38 9.95 -5.05
CA SER A 431 -4.83 10.20 -5.07
C SER A 431 -5.21 11.43 -5.91
N TYR A 432 -6.40 11.45 -6.48
CA TYR A 432 -6.97 12.55 -7.26
C TYR A 432 -8.13 13.24 -6.54
N HIS A 433 -8.32 14.53 -6.80
CA HIS A 433 -9.54 15.25 -6.43
C HIS A 433 -10.78 14.63 -7.11
N PRO A 434 -11.95 14.52 -6.43
CA PRO A 434 -12.29 15.01 -5.09
C PRO A 434 -12.09 13.95 -3.97
N HIS A 435 -11.21 12.98 -4.16
CA HIS A 435 -11.08 11.79 -3.30
C HIS A 435 -9.67 11.60 -2.73
N PRO A 436 -9.10 12.61 -2.01
CA PRO A 436 -7.72 12.55 -1.53
C PRO A 436 -7.47 11.39 -0.57
N PHE A 437 -8.47 10.99 0.24
CA PHE A 437 -8.32 9.90 1.20
C PHE A 437 -8.91 8.56 0.74
N SER A 438 -10.06 8.56 0.06
CA SER A 438 -10.87 7.36 -0.18
C SER A 438 -10.41 6.47 -1.35
N GLN A 439 -9.31 6.79 -2.01
CA GLN A 439 -8.67 5.93 -3.01
C GLN A 439 -7.65 4.96 -2.35
N ARG A 440 -7.26 3.90 -3.04
CA ARG A 440 -6.33 2.87 -2.55
C ARG A 440 -4.89 3.39 -2.62
N THR A 441 -4.56 4.27 -1.68
CA THR A 441 -3.28 4.99 -1.62
C THR A 441 -2.64 4.90 -0.23
N LEU A 442 -1.31 4.93 -0.15
CA LEU A 442 -0.54 5.08 1.09
C LEU A 442 -0.56 6.51 1.64
N THR A 443 -0.64 7.50 0.74
CA THR A 443 -0.69 8.92 1.06
C THR A 443 -1.99 9.56 0.55
N ALA A 444 -2.45 10.61 1.21
CA ALA A 444 -3.53 11.47 0.72
C ALA A 444 -2.92 12.73 0.11
N ARG A 445 -3.08 12.91 -1.20
CA ARG A 445 -2.52 14.04 -1.96
C ARG A 445 -3.49 15.22 -2.01
N PHE A 446 -2.96 16.40 -1.68
CA PHE A 446 -3.61 17.69 -1.83
C PHE A 446 -2.81 18.59 -2.78
N GLN A 447 -3.41 18.99 -3.90
CA GLN A 447 -2.86 19.97 -4.84
C GLN A 447 -3.40 21.35 -4.46
N VAL A 448 -2.59 22.15 -3.75
CA VAL A 448 -2.99 23.38 -3.06
C VAL A 448 -2.92 24.57 -4.03
N ASN A 449 -3.83 24.56 -5.00
CA ASN A 449 -3.78 25.42 -6.20
C ASN A 449 -4.10 26.91 -5.94
N ASN A 450 -4.53 27.27 -4.73
CA ASN A 450 -4.76 28.66 -4.31
C ASN A 450 -3.50 29.35 -3.74
N THR A 451 -2.32 28.76 -3.94
CA THR A 451 -1.02 29.34 -3.57
C THR A 451 -0.23 29.79 -4.80
N CYS A 452 0.80 30.63 -4.61
CA CYS A 452 1.66 31.12 -5.69
C CYS A 452 3.15 30.92 -5.32
N PRO A 453 3.88 30.01 -6.00
CA PRO A 453 3.35 29.01 -6.93
C PRO A 453 2.40 28.01 -6.23
N PRO A 454 1.52 27.32 -6.98
CA PRO A 454 0.83 26.13 -6.50
C PRO A 454 1.83 25.11 -5.94
N HIS A 455 1.40 24.33 -4.94
CA HIS A 455 2.24 23.28 -4.36
C HIS A 455 1.43 22.04 -3.98
N VAL A 456 2.14 20.97 -3.65
CA VAL A 456 1.55 19.69 -3.26
C VAL A 456 1.88 19.38 -1.80
N GLN A 457 0.90 18.82 -1.11
CA GLN A 457 1.02 18.33 0.27
C GLN A 457 0.56 16.88 0.30
N LEU A 458 1.34 16.01 0.94
CA LEU A 458 0.93 14.64 1.25
C LEU A 458 0.61 14.53 2.75
N LEU A 459 -0.38 13.70 3.08
CA LEU A 459 -0.64 13.22 4.43
C LEU A 459 -0.46 11.71 4.47
N ARG A 460 0.17 11.20 5.53
CA ARG A 460 0.33 9.76 5.74
C ARG A 460 -1.00 9.18 6.20
N LYS A 461 -1.54 8.22 5.44
CA LYS A 461 -2.78 7.52 5.82
C LYS A 461 -2.47 6.41 6.83
N PRO A 462 -3.45 5.93 7.63
CA PRO A 462 -3.19 4.91 8.64
C PRO A 462 -2.63 3.59 8.09
N ILE A 463 -2.93 3.25 6.82
CA ILE A 463 -2.31 2.11 6.12
C ILE A 463 -0.77 2.24 6.05
N LEU A 464 -0.24 3.42 5.73
CA LEU A 464 1.20 3.65 5.70
C LEU A 464 1.80 3.69 7.11
N THR A 465 1.05 4.19 8.10
CA THR A 465 1.46 4.13 9.52
C THR A 465 1.55 2.69 10.03
N VAL A 466 0.62 1.79 9.65
CA VAL A 466 0.68 0.39 10.10
C VAL A 466 1.83 -0.39 9.47
N MET A 467 2.28 -0.07 8.24
CA MET A 467 3.52 -0.67 7.69
C MET A 467 4.73 -0.40 8.62
N GLY A 468 4.79 0.78 9.24
CA GLY A 468 5.79 1.11 10.26
C GLY A 468 5.61 0.40 11.61
N LEU A 469 4.40 -0.08 11.93
CA LEU A 469 4.15 -0.96 13.08
C LEU A 469 4.54 -2.41 12.77
N MET A 470 4.23 -2.90 11.57
CA MET A 470 4.60 -4.24 11.12
C MET A 470 6.12 -4.39 10.96
N ALA A 471 6.84 -3.31 10.65
CA ALA A 471 8.30 -3.27 10.67
C ALA A 471 8.93 -3.54 12.05
N LEU A 472 8.15 -3.50 13.15
CA LEU A 472 8.60 -3.90 14.49
C LEU A 472 8.49 -5.42 14.74
N LEU A 473 7.93 -6.20 13.82
CA LEU A 473 7.93 -7.66 13.91
C LEU A 473 9.35 -8.20 13.62
N ASP A 474 9.86 -9.03 14.53
CA ASP A 474 11.18 -9.65 14.44
C ASP A 474 11.12 -11.05 13.76
N GLY A 475 12.28 -11.64 13.46
CA GLY A 475 12.40 -12.80 12.54
C GLY A 475 11.91 -14.16 13.02
N GLU A 476 11.51 -14.33 14.30
CA GLU A 476 10.93 -15.58 14.81
C GLU A 476 9.47 -15.38 15.26
N GLN A 477 8.53 -16.15 14.72
CA GLN A 477 7.14 -16.17 15.17
C GLN A 477 7.01 -16.89 16.52
N LEU A 478 6.35 -16.25 17.50
CA LEU A 478 5.99 -16.84 18.78
C LEU A 478 4.69 -17.65 18.72
N TRP A 479 4.52 -18.59 19.64
CA TRP A 479 3.22 -19.20 19.89
C TRP A 479 2.25 -18.16 20.45
N ALA A 480 1.08 -18.08 19.81
CA ALA A 480 -0.03 -17.27 20.24
C ALA A 480 -1.35 -18.02 20.01
N GLU A 481 -2.34 -17.72 20.85
CA GLU A 481 -3.69 -18.30 20.83
C GLU A 481 -4.69 -17.17 21.08
N VAL A 482 -5.71 -17.07 20.23
CA VAL A 482 -6.89 -16.23 20.49
C VAL A 482 -8.04 -17.14 20.85
N SER A 483 -8.81 -16.79 21.87
CA SER A 483 -10.02 -17.54 22.24
C SER A 483 -11.12 -16.64 22.76
N GLN A 484 -12.37 -17.05 22.60
CA GLN A 484 -13.54 -16.37 23.15
C GLN A 484 -14.48 -17.43 23.73
N ALA A 485 -15.00 -17.20 24.95
CA ALA A 485 -15.86 -18.15 25.66
C ALA A 485 -15.31 -19.61 25.77
N GLY A 486 -13.99 -19.79 25.66
CA GLY A 486 -13.33 -21.11 25.67
C GLY A 486 -13.13 -21.76 24.30
N ALA A 487 -13.72 -21.22 23.23
CA ALA A 487 -13.43 -21.64 21.86
C ALA A 487 -12.15 -20.94 21.35
N VAL A 488 -11.23 -21.70 20.76
CA VAL A 488 -10.04 -21.16 20.09
C VAL A 488 -10.45 -20.63 18.71
N LEU A 489 -9.97 -19.43 18.38
CA LEU A 489 -10.24 -18.73 17.13
C LEU A 489 -8.92 -18.58 16.35
N ASP A 490 -8.98 -18.83 15.05
CA ASP A 490 -7.85 -18.63 14.14
C ASP A 490 -7.85 -17.19 13.57
N SER A 491 -7.03 -16.93 12.55
CA SER A 491 -6.97 -15.60 11.90
C SER A 491 -8.10 -15.33 10.89
N ASN A 492 -9.01 -16.27 10.66
CA ASN A 492 -10.24 -16.06 9.88
C ASN A 492 -11.37 -15.47 10.74
N HIS A 493 -11.02 -14.69 11.76
CA HIS A 493 -11.95 -14.08 12.71
C HIS A 493 -11.65 -12.57 12.85
N THR A 494 -12.60 -11.83 13.41
CA THR A 494 -12.54 -10.36 13.58
C THR A 494 -11.36 -9.91 14.43
N VAL A 495 -10.97 -10.70 15.44
CA VAL A 495 -9.80 -10.45 16.29
C VAL A 495 -8.75 -11.52 16.05
N GLY A 496 -7.51 -11.10 15.82
CA GLY A 496 -6.38 -12.00 15.67
C GLY A 496 -5.06 -11.36 16.12
N VAL A 497 -3.97 -12.12 16.03
CA VAL A 497 -2.66 -11.73 16.55
C VAL A 497 -1.50 -12.23 15.69
N LEU A 498 -0.48 -11.39 15.55
CA LEU A 498 0.87 -11.77 15.16
C LEU A 498 1.81 -11.47 16.33
N ALA A 499 2.62 -12.44 16.73
CA ALA A 499 3.60 -12.29 17.80
C ALA A 499 4.97 -12.77 17.32
N SER A 500 6.01 -12.02 17.66
CA SER A 500 7.40 -12.30 17.26
C SER A 500 8.40 -12.03 18.36
N THR A 501 9.62 -12.56 18.21
CA THR A 501 10.74 -12.30 19.11
C THR A 501 12.05 -12.13 18.34
N HIS A 502 12.95 -11.32 18.89
CA HIS A 502 14.37 -11.32 18.54
C HIS A 502 15.16 -11.96 19.68
N ARG A 503 15.84 -13.07 19.39
CA ARG A 503 16.85 -13.64 20.27
C ARG A 503 18.22 -13.08 19.88
N PRO A 504 18.93 -12.39 20.78
CA PRO A 504 20.22 -11.79 20.45
C PRO A 504 21.28 -12.89 20.26
N GLU A 505 21.85 -13.00 19.07
CA GLU A 505 22.99 -13.89 18.80
C GLU A 505 24.28 -13.39 19.47
N VAL A 506 24.38 -12.07 19.64
CA VAL A 506 25.55 -11.39 20.23
C VAL A 506 25.13 -10.64 21.49
N SER A 507 25.94 -10.72 22.55
CA SER A 507 25.67 -10.11 23.87
C SER A 507 25.50 -8.59 23.90
N SER A 508 25.79 -7.88 22.80
CA SER A 508 25.53 -6.45 22.63
C SER A 508 24.09 -6.12 22.24
N GLU A 509 23.35 -7.09 21.70
CA GLU A 509 21.98 -6.91 21.24
C GLU A 509 20.96 -7.14 22.34
N ALA A 510 19.80 -6.49 22.20
CA ALA A 510 18.67 -6.66 23.12
C ALA A 510 17.72 -7.76 22.63
N TRP A 511 17.32 -8.63 23.56
CA TRP A 511 16.11 -9.43 23.42
C TRP A 511 14.88 -8.53 23.31
N ARG A 512 13.97 -8.91 22.39
CA ARG A 512 12.74 -8.18 22.06
C ARG A 512 11.57 -9.14 21.84
N THR A 513 10.36 -8.64 22.05
CA THR A 513 9.12 -9.26 21.56
C THR A 513 8.12 -8.20 21.13
N THR A 514 7.52 -8.41 19.96
CA THR A 514 6.42 -7.59 19.43
C THR A 514 5.16 -8.43 19.31
N VAL A 515 4.07 -7.96 19.93
CA VAL A 515 2.72 -8.54 19.81
C VAL A 515 1.83 -7.52 19.14
N LEU A 516 1.34 -7.81 17.94
CA LEU A 516 0.41 -7.01 17.16
C LEU A 516 -0.96 -7.70 17.11
N ILE A 517 -1.95 -7.10 17.77
CA ILE A 517 -3.35 -7.54 17.76
C ILE A 517 -4.13 -6.64 16.80
N TYR A 518 -4.97 -7.23 15.95
CA TYR A 518 -5.92 -6.52 15.11
C TYR A 518 -7.36 -6.76 15.54
N ALA A 519 -8.22 -5.78 15.30
CA ALA A 519 -9.67 -5.92 15.28
C ALA A 519 -10.16 -5.38 13.92
N SER A 520 -10.68 -6.26 13.04
CA SER A 520 -11.08 -5.93 11.67
C SER A 520 -12.20 -6.84 11.17
N ASP A 521 -13.33 -6.23 10.80
CA ASP A 521 -14.45 -6.88 10.11
C ASP A 521 -14.39 -6.58 8.60
N ASP A 522 -13.21 -6.83 8.04
CA ASP A 522 -12.83 -6.54 6.66
C ASP A 522 -13.13 -5.07 6.26
N THR A 523 -14.03 -4.83 5.32
CA THR A 523 -14.38 -3.48 4.85
C THR A 523 -15.45 -2.77 5.69
N HIS A 524 -15.93 -3.38 6.78
CA HIS A 524 -17.00 -2.84 7.62
C HIS A 524 -16.48 -2.10 8.87
N GLU A 525 -17.18 -1.05 9.25
CA GLU A 525 -16.96 -0.29 10.49
C GLU A 525 -18.14 -0.52 11.45
N HIS A 526 -17.84 -0.69 12.74
CA HIS A 526 -18.83 -0.89 13.79
C HIS A 526 -18.74 0.23 14.82
N LEU A 527 -19.29 1.40 14.45
CA LEU A 527 -19.33 2.59 15.31
C LEU A 527 -19.95 2.26 16.68
N ASN A 528 -19.26 2.65 17.75
CA ASN A 528 -19.60 2.39 19.15
C ASN A 528 -19.51 0.92 19.61
N HIS A 529 -19.03 -0.02 18.78
CA HIS A 529 -18.63 -1.34 19.28
C HIS A 529 -17.22 -1.27 19.88
N SER A 530 -17.08 -1.77 21.11
CA SER A 530 -15.82 -1.84 21.84
C SER A 530 -15.61 -3.28 22.28
N ILE A 531 -14.68 -3.97 21.63
CA ILE A 531 -14.35 -5.37 21.90
C ILE A 531 -13.48 -5.44 23.17
N PRO A 532 -13.93 -6.13 24.24
CA PRO A 532 -13.09 -6.33 25.42
C PRO A 532 -12.03 -7.41 25.12
N VAL A 533 -10.75 -7.03 25.20
CA VAL A 533 -9.60 -7.90 24.97
C VAL A 533 -8.73 -7.99 26.22
N THR A 534 -8.33 -9.22 26.58
CA THR A 534 -7.32 -9.48 27.61
C THR A 534 -6.12 -10.17 26.98
N LEU A 535 -5.00 -9.45 26.91
CA LEU A 535 -3.70 -10.00 26.51
C LEU A 535 -2.99 -10.58 27.75
N HIS A 536 -2.55 -11.83 27.67
CA HIS A 536 -1.60 -12.45 28.59
C HIS A 536 -0.31 -12.82 27.85
N LEU A 537 0.70 -11.98 27.97
CA LEU A 537 2.06 -12.27 27.55
C LEU A 537 2.80 -12.92 28.73
N HIS A 538 3.40 -14.09 28.51
CA HIS A 538 4.15 -14.84 29.52
C HIS A 538 5.41 -15.47 28.91
N GLY A 539 6.24 -16.11 29.73
CA GLY A 539 7.51 -16.71 29.27
C GLY A 539 8.57 -15.67 28.89
N VAL A 540 8.42 -14.42 29.30
CA VAL A 540 9.37 -13.35 28.98
C VAL A 540 10.67 -13.57 29.77
N PRO A 541 11.84 -13.71 29.12
CA PRO A 541 13.09 -14.00 29.79
C PRO A 541 13.54 -12.83 30.69
N PRO A 542 14.25 -13.10 31.79
CA PRO A 542 14.81 -12.05 32.62
C PRO A 542 15.86 -11.26 31.84
N GLY A 543 15.82 -9.93 31.94
CA GLY A 543 16.78 -9.06 31.25
C GLY A 543 16.89 -7.67 31.86
N LEU A 544 18.04 -7.04 31.67
CA LEU A 544 18.35 -5.74 32.27
C LEU A 544 17.45 -4.64 31.68
N GLY A 545 16.83 -3.86 32.57
CA GLY A 545 16.01 -2.71 32.19
C GLY A 545 14.82 -3.07 31.29
N LEU A 546 14.23 -4.26 31.44
CA LEU A 546 13.08 -4.72 30.66
C LEU A 546 11.90 -3.73 30.77
N VAL A 547 11.46 -3.20 29.62
CA VAL A 547 10.32 -2.27 29.49
C VAL A 547 9.36 -2.72 28.42
N TYR A 548 8.11 -2.25 28.50
CA TYR A 548 7.14 -2.35 27.42
C TYR A 548 6.58 -0.99 27.01
N VAL A 549 6.21 -0.87 25.74
CA VAL A 549 5.53 0.27 25.10
C VAL A 549 4.28 -0.26 24.41
N VAL A 550 3.19 0.50 24.52
CA VAL A 550 1.92 0.20 23.83
C VAL A 550 1.70 1.26 22.76
N ARG A 551 1.37 0.84 21.54
CA ARG A 551 0.95 1.70 20.42
C ARG A 551 -0.46 1.28 19.99
N TYR A 552 -1.34 2.24 19.74
CA TYR A 552 -2.74 2.01 19.39
C TYR A 552 -3.18 2.89 18.21
N LEU A 553 -3.93 2.32 17.28
CA LEU A 553 -4.59 3.01 16.17
C LEU A 553 -6.09 2.67 16.17
N ASP A 554 -6.94 3.68 16.06
CA ASP A 554 -8.34 3.56 15.65
C ASP A 554 -8.84 4.83 14.96
N ASN A 555 -10.06 4.78 14.41
CA ASN A 555 -10.67 5.90 13.69
C ASN A 555 -10.99 7.11 14.58
N GLN A 556 -11.04 6.96 15.91
CA GLN A 556 -11.34 8.06 16.83
C GLN A 556 -10.11 8.90 17.15
N LEU A 557 -8.92 8.28 17.20
CA LEU A 557 -7.70 8.91 17.70
C LEU A 557 -6.64 9.15 16.61
N CYS A 558 -6.67 8.37 15.52
CA CYS A 558 -5.57 8.25 14.56
C CYS A 558 -6.05 8.32 13.09
N SER A 559 -7.03 9.18 12.81
CA SER A 559 -7.62 9.33 11.46
C SER A 559 -7.48 10.78 10.94
N PRO A 560 -6.46 11.06 10.10
CA PRO A 560 -6.36 12.35 9.40
C PRO A 560 -7.56 12.63 8.48
N TYR A 561 -8.24 11.57 8.01
CA TYR A 561 -9.49 11.67 7.24
C TYR A 561 -10.65 12.22 8.08
N SER A 562 -10.80 11.73 9.32
CA SER A 562 -11.86 12.21 10.23
C SER A 562 -11.62 13.67 10.63
N GLU A 563 -10.37 14.08 10.87
CA GLU A 563 -10.03 15.49 11.09
C GLU A 563 -10.30 16.37 9.85
N TRP A 564 -10.00 15.87 8.65
CA TRP A 564 -10.38 16.55 7.40
C TRP A 564 -11.91 16.71 7.26
N GLN A 565 -12.69 15.69 7.63
CA GLN A 565 -14.14 15.75 7.66
C GLN A 565 -14.67 16.75 8.70
N HIS A 566 -14.13 16.73 9.92
CA HIS A 566 -14.50 17.68 10.99
C HIS A 566 -14.27 19.14 10.58
N MET A 567 -13.24 19.42 9.78
CA MET A 567 -12.94 20.75 9.24
C MET A 567 -13.76 21.13 8.00
N GLY A 568 -14.78 20.34 7.63
CA GLY A 568 -15.65 20.63 6.49
C GLY A 568 -15.08 20.24 5.13
N GLN A 569 -14.18 19.25 5.09
CA GLN A 569 -13.57 18.70 3.88
C GLN A 569 -12.90 19.76 2.95
N PRO A 570 -12.01 20.62 3.49
CA PRO A 570 -11.39 21.69 2.70
C PRO A 570 -10.60 21.13 1.51
N VAL A 571 -10.91 21.63 0.31
CA VAL A 571 -10.22 21.25 -0.94
C VAL A 571 -8.77 21.77 -0.96
N PHE A 572 -8.55 22.96 -0.41
CA PHE A 572 -7.23 23.57 -0.22
C PHE A 572 -7.04 23.89 1.27
N PRO A 573 -6.61 22.93 2.10
CA PRO A 573 -6.42 23.15 3.53
C PRO A 573 -5.37 24.23 3.80
N SER A 574 -5.56 25.02 4.86
CA SER A 574 -4.56 25.97 5.34
C SER A 574 -3.37 25.24 6.00
N ALA A 575 -2.26 25.94 6.21
CA ALA A 575 -1.11 25.39 6.94
C ALA A 575 -1.50 24.87 8.35
N GLU A 576 -2.41 25.56 9.03
CA GLU A 576 -2.96 25.16 10.33
C GLU A 576 -3.80 23.88 10.22
N GLN A 577 -4.71 23.80 9.24
CA GLN A 577 -5.52 22.61 8.98
C GLN A 577 -4.64 21.40 8.64
N PHE A 578 -3.56 21.58 7.87
CA PHE A 578 -2.56 20.55 7.64
C PHE A 578 -1.84 20.11 8.92
N ARG A 579 -1.50 21.02 9.84
CA ARG A 579 -0.95 20.63 11.15
C ARG A 579 -1.94 19.79 11.95
N HIS A 580 -3.23 20.16 11.95
CA HIS A 580 -4.27 19.41 12.67
C HIS A 580 -4.40 17.97 12.15
N MET A 581 -4.51 17.78 10.82
CA MET A 581 -4.51 16.44 10.22
C MET A 581 -3.22 15.66 10.53
N ARG A 582 -2.06 16.33 10.54
CA ARG A 582 -0.76 15.69 10.85
C ARG A 582 -0.61 15.26 12.30
N MET A 583 -1.30 15.89 13.25
CA MET A 583 -1.24 15.47 14.66
C MET A 583 -1.77 14.06 14.89
N VAL A 584 -2.62 13.53 13.99
CA VAL A 584 -3.26 12.21 14.11
C VAL A 584 -2.76 11.18 13.08
N GLU A 585 -1.63 11.43 12.41
CA GLU A 585 -0.98 10.43 11.53
C GLU A 585 -0.30 9.29 12.32
N ASP A 586 0.22 9.60 13.51
CA ASP A 586 0.95 8.66 14.36
C ASP A 586 0.01 7.95 15.36
N PRO A 587 0.34 6.70 15.77
CA PRO A 587 -0.42 5.99 16.78
C PRO A 587 -0.40 6.72 18.13
N VAL A 588 -1.42 6.49 18.94
CA VAL A 588 -1.37 6.83 20.37
C VAL A 588 -0.35 5.92 21.04
N VAL A 589 0.66 6.51 21.67
CA VAL A 589 1.78 5.78 22.31
C VAL A 589 1.76 5.97 23.82
N GLU A 590 1.73 4.87 24.57
CA GLU A 590 2.01 4.88 26.01
C GLU A 590 3.52 4.94 26.25
N ALA A 591 3.98 5.82 27.15
CA ALA A 591 5.39 5.93 27.52
C ALA A 591 5.97 4.60 28.04
N PRO A 592 7.29 4.34 27.89
CA PRO A 592 7.90 3.09 28.34
C PRO A 592 7.65 2.82 29.83
N ARG A 593 7.07 1.66 30.14
CA ARG A 593 6.81 1.21 31.52
C ARG A 593 7.72 0.04 31.87
N PRO A 594 8.25 -0.04 33.10
CA PRO A 594 8.95 -1.25 33.58
C PRO A 594 8.07 -2.49 33.43
N PHE A 595 8.66 -3.58 32.94
CA PHE A 595 7.96 -4.85 32.80
C PHE A 595 7.77 -5.53 34.18
N PRO A 596 6.65 -6.22 34.46
CA PRO A 596 6.43 -6.84 35.77
C PRO A 596 7.46 -7.92 36.11
N ALA A 597 7.90 -7.96 37.37
CA ALA A 597 8.97 -8.84 37.83
C ALA A 597 8.68 -10.36 37.67
N GLY A 598 7.42 -10.76 37.53
CA GLY A 598 7.00 -12.15 37.38
C GLY A 598 7.12 -12.73 35.96
N GLY A 599 7.83 -12.08 35.03
CA GLY A 599 8.02 -12.60 33.65
C GLY A 599 6.72 -12.67 32.82
N SER A 600 5.67 -12.00 33.27
CA SER A 600 4.34 -12.00 32.67
C SER A 600 3.69 -10.61 32.73
N LEU A 601 2.93 -10.27 31.69
CA LEU A 601 2.20 -9.03 31.53
C LEU A 601 0.77 -9.34 31.12
N THR A 602 -0.19 -8.92 31.95
CA THR A 602 -1.62 -8.94 31.64
C THR A 602 -2.08 -7.53 31.32
N LEU A 603 -2.67 -7.33 30.14
CA LEU A 603 -3.29 -6.06 29.74
C LEU A 603 -4.76 -6.28 29.37
N HIS A 604 -5.65 -5.61 30.09
CA HIS A 604 -7.05 -5.47 29.69
C HIS A 604 -7.19 -4.20 28.85
N ARG A 605 -7.81 -4.32 27.67
CA ARG A 605 -8.09 -3.21 26.75
C ARG A 605 -9.50 -3.33 26.18
N LYS A 606 -10.06 -2.20 25.79
CA LYS A 606 -11.28 -2.11 24.99
C LYS A 606 -10.85 -1.60 23.63
N LEU A 607 -11.00 -2.44 22.61
CA LEU A 607 -10.54 -2.15 21.25
C LEU A 607 -11.73 -1.69 20.41
N SER A 608 -11.59 -0.57 19.70
CA SER A 608 -12.55 -0.16 18.67
C SER A 608 -12.56 -1.17 17.51
N LEU A 609 -13.65 -1.22 16.73
CA LEU A 609 -13.73 -2.02 15.51
C LEU A 609 -13.95 -1.08 14.30
N PRO A 610 -12.88 -0.72 13.55
CA PRO A 610 -11.53 -1.30 13.56
C PRO A 610 -10.59 -0.74 14.64
N SER A 611 -9.55 -1.50 14.96
CA SER A 611 -8.35 -0.97 15.63
C SER A 611 -7.15 -1.91 15.52
N LEU A 612 -5.98 -1.38 15.90
CA LEU A 612 -4.72 -2.12 16.01
C LEU A 612 -4.06 -1.79 17.35
N LEU A 613 -3.59 -2.82 18.06
CA LEU A 613 -2.86 -2.70 19.32
C LEU A 613 -1.51 -3.43 19.21
N LEU A 614 -0.42 -2.67 19.30
CA LEU A 614 0.93 -3.21 19.31
C LEU A 614 1.56 -3.05 20.71
N VAL A 615 2.00 -4.16 21.29
CA VAL A 615 2.77 -4.21 22.54
C VAL A 615 4.19 -4.63 22.20
N HIS A 616 5.15 -3.72 22.41
CA HIS A 616 6.56 -3.95 22.14
C HIS A 616 7.31 -4.03 23.47
N VAL A 617 7.97 -5.15 23.74
CA VAL A 617 8.76 -5.42 24.94
C VAL A 617 10.23 -5.48 24.54
N CYS A 618 11.08 -4.73 25.25
CA CYS A 618 12.52 -4.72 25.01
C CYS A 618 13.32 -4.83 26.30
N THR A 619 14.40 -5.62 26.26
CA THR A 619 15.54 -5.45 27.18
C THR A 619 16.39 -4.25 26.77
N ARG A 620 17.17 -3.69 27.69
CA ARG A 620 18.03 -2.53 27.41
C ARG A 620 19.29 -2.96 26.66
N PRO A 621 19.55 -2.51 25.41
CA PRO A 621 20.80 -2.79 24.72
C PRO A 621 21.99 -2.19 25.48
N LEU A 622 23.18 -2.80 25.41
CA LEU A 622 24.37 -2.28 26.11
C LEU A 622 24.75 -0.87 25.66
N LYS A 623 24.65 -0.59 24.36
CA LYS A 623 24.97 0.71 23.74
C LYS A 623 23.69 1.56 23.52
N PRO A 624 23.80 2.90 23.46
CA PRO A 624 22.73 3.75 22.92
C PRO A 624 22.53 3.50 21.41
N PRO A 625 21.47 4.06 20.80
CA PRO A 625 21.27 4.00 19.35
C PRO A 625 22.47 4.55 18.55
N GLY A 626 22.63 4.04 17.33
CA GLY A 626 23.57 4.57 16.35
C GLY A 626 23.12 5.90 15.72
N GLN A 627 23.85 6.34 14.70
CA GLN A 627 23.66 7.64 14.06
C GLN A 627 22.57 7.57 12.97
N VAL A 628 21.77 8.62 12.88
CA VAL A 628 20.84 8.85 11.74
C VAL A 628 21.64 9.32 10.53
N SER A 629 21.44 8.71 9.36
CA SER A 629 22.13 9.07 8.12
C SER A 629 21.18 9.70 7.08
N ARG A 630 21.73 10.19 5.97
CA ARG A 630 20.98 10.66 4.79
C ARG A 630 19.87 11.68 5.07
N LEU A 631 20.04 12.53 6.08
CA LEU A 631 19.13 13.64 6.31
C LEU A 631 19.07 14.52 5.04
N ARG A 632 17.86 14.87 4.60
CA ARG A 632 17.58 15.79 3.50
C ARG A 632 16.42 16.70 3.87
N ALA A 633 16.39 17.90 3.30
CA ALA A 633 15.30 18.85 3.44
C ALA A 633 14.66 19.12 2.07
N LEU A 634 13.40 18.71 1.90
CA LEU A 634 12.65 18.84 0.64
C LEU A 634 11.65 20.02 0.75
N PRO A 635 11.68 21.01 -0.16
CA PRO A 635 10.78 22.16 -0.10
C PRO A 635 9.31 21.75 -0.36
N LEU A 636 8.36 22.20 0.45
CA LEU A 636 6.93 22.05 0.15
C LEU A 636 6.36 23.35 -0.42
N THR A 637 6.50 24.42 0.33
CA THR A 637 6.09 25.78 -0.04
C THR A 637 6.81 26.76 0.89
N ARG A 638 6.64 28.06 0.69
CA ARG A 638 7.26 29.07 1.55
C ARG A 638 6.94 28.80 3.03
N GLY A 639 7.98 28.76 3.86
CA GLY A 639 7.84 28.45 5.28
C GLY A 639 7.46 27.00 5.63
N GLN A 640 7.54 26.05 4.70
CA GLN A 640 7.25 24.63 4.93
C GLN A 640 8.22 23.70 4.18
N LEU A 641 8.73 22.67 4.86
CA LEU A 641 9.59 21.65 4.26
C LEU A 641 9.35 20.27 4.87
N VAL A 642 9.77 19.24 4.17
CA VAL A 642 9.88 17.87 4.68
C VAL A 642 11.33 17.62 5.09
N LEU A 643 11.54 17.10 6.29
CA LEU A 643 12.79 16.43 6.67
C LEU A 643 12.59 14.92 6.48
N VAL A 644 13.50 14.28 5.74
CA VAL A 644 13.54 12.82 5.55
C VAL A 644 14.95 12.32 5.85
N TRP A 645 15.09 11.14 6.43
CA TRP A 645 16.37 10.54 6.81
C TRP A 645 16.34 9.01 6.71
N SER A 646 17.47 8.36 6.97
CA SER A 646 17.59 6.90 7.05
C SER A 646 17.96 6.42 8.44
N ASP A 647 17.43 5.25 8.82
CA ASP A 647 17.76 4.54 10.05
C ASP A 647 18.74 3.37 9.85
N GLU A 648 19.30 3.20 8.65
CA GLU A 648 20.25 2.13 8.26
C GLU A 648 21.46 1.97 9.22
N HIS A 649 21.82 3.02 9.97
CA HIS A 649 22.94 3.07 10.90
C HIS A 649 22.54 3.39 12.35
N VAL A 650 21.23 3.47 12.62
CA VAL A 650 20.71 3.54 13.99
C VAL A 650 20.93 2.18 14.70
N GLY A 651 21.04 1.10 13.92
CA GLY A 651 21.41 -0.27 14.31
C GLY A 651 22.71 -0.44 15.08
N SER A 652 22.80 -1.56 15.79
CA SER A 652 24.12 -2.11 16.13
C SER A 652 24.73 -2.65 14.84
N LYS A 653 25.82 -2.04 14.36
CA LYS A 653 26.58 -2.63 13.24
C LYS A 653 27.00 -4.06 13.62
N PRO A 654 26.66 -5.09 12.82
CA PRO A 654 27.27 -6.41 13.01
C PRO A 654 28.79 -6.28 12.83
N ALA A 655 29.55 -6.88 13.74
CA ALA A 655 31.01 -6.86 13.71
C ALA A 655 31.55 -7.92 12.73
N GLY A 656 31.25 -7.78 11.43
CA GLY A 656 31.79 -8.66 10.40
C GLY A 656 31.02 -8.62 9.07
N PRO A 657 31.58 -9.22 8.00
CA PRO A 657 30.92 -9.38 6.71
C PRO A 657 29.90 -10.54 6.78
N SER A 658 28.78 -10.32 7.47
CA SER A 658 27.65 -11.24 7.51
C SER A 658 26.78 -11.05 6.27
N PHE A 659 26.45 -12.15 5.58
CA PHE A 659 25.48 -12.18 4.48
C PHE A 659 24.01 -12.28 4.97
N SER A 660 23.76 -12.14 6.29
CA SER A 660 22.41 -11.98 6.81
C SER A 660 21.78 -10.67 6.32
N THR A 661 20.55 -10.75 5.83
CA THR A 661 19.85 -9.64 5.15
C THR A 661 19.20 -8.61 6.08
N ASP A 662 19.26 -8.79 7.40
CA ASP A 662 18.74 -7.84 8.40
C ASP A 662 19.84 -7.59 9.47
N PRO A 663 20.71 -6.57 9.32
CA PRO A 663 21.61 -6.18 10.40
C PRO A 663 20.77 -5.70 11.59
N ALA A 664 21.19 -5.98 12.83
CA ALA A 664 20.40 -5.75 14.03
C ALA A 664 20.05 -4.25 14.30
N LEU A 665 19.03 -3.77 13.60
CA LEU A 665 18.38 -2.48 13.78
C LEU A 665 17.68 -2.47 15.15
N PRO A 666 17.78 -1.39 15.95
CA PRO A 666 17.40 -1.41 17.34
C PRO A 666 15.98 -0.88 17.40
N ARG A 667 15.00 -1.76 17.20
CA ARG A 667 13.59 -1.39 17.00
C ARG A 667 12.94 -0.74 18.25
N CYS A 668 13.67 -0.69 19.37
CA CYS A 668 13.29 -0.12 20.66
C CYS A 668 13.41 1.42 20.73
N LEU A 669 12.97 2.12 19.67
CA LEU A 669 13.02 3.58 19.57
C LEU A 669 11.73 4.22 20.09
N TRP A 670 11.89 5.27 20.90
CA TRP A 670 10.79 6.12 21.34
C TRP A 670 10.39 7.12 20.25
N THR A 671 11.37 7.86 19.72
CA THR A 671 11.17 8.90 18.72
C THR A 671 12.50 9.33 18.10
N TYR A 672 12.44 10.13 17.04
CA TYR A 672 13.57 10.94 16.57
C TYR A 672 13.49 12.37 17.11
N GLU A 673 14.51 12.81 17.86
CA GLU A 673 14.67 14.21 18.23
C GLU A 673 15.18 14.99 17.03
N ILE A 674 14.46 16.05 16.66
CA ILE A 674 14.81 16.96 15.57
C ILE A 674 15.18 18.30 16.21
N GLN A 675 16.32 18.86 15.81
CA GLN A 675 16.73 20.20 16.23
C GLN A 675 16.92 21.12 15.03
N PHE A 676 16.63 22.41 15.22
CA PHE A 676 16.75 23.47 14.24
C PHE A 676 17.61 24.61 14.79
N SER A 677 18.41 25.24 13.92
CA SER A 677 19.16 26.46 14.23
C SER A 677 19.06 27.45 13.09
N GLN A 678 18.42 28.60 13.31
CA GLN A 678 18.27 29.64 12.28
C GLN A 678 19.62 30.26 11.84
N LYS A 679 20.63 30.26 12.70
CA LYS A 679 21.96 30.85 12.46
C LYS A 679 23.12 29.85 12.50
N GLY A 680 22.86 28.57 12.77
CA GLY A 680 23.88 27.53 12.98
C GLY A 680 24.58 27.55 14.36
N GLU A 681 24.42 28.61 15.15
CA GLU A 681 25.10 28.79 16.45
C GLU A 681 24.47 27.97 17.58
N VAL A 682 23.16 28.07 17.76
CA VAL A 682 22.41 27.40 18.84
C VAL A 682 21.26 26.60 18.23
N TYR A 683 21.22 25.31 18.54
CA TYR A 683 20.15 24.39 18.11
C TYR A 683 19.07 24.28 19.18
N THR A 684 17.81 24.46 18.78
CA THR A 684 16.63 24.26 19.64
C THR A 684 15.85 23.01 19.19
N PRO A 685 15.34 22.18 20.12
CA PRO A 685 14.46 21.07 19.78
C PRO A 685 13.14 21.53 19.18
N ILE A 686 12.65 20.82 18.15
CA ILE A 686 11.31 20.99 17.62
C ILE A 686 10.34 20.11 18.42
N SER A 687 9.45 20.73 19.19
CA SER A 687 8.39 20.05 19.92
C SER A 687 7.40 19.37 18.97
N ARG A 688 7.23 18.05 19.11
CA ARG A 688 6.31 17.23 18.31
C ARG A 688 5.83 16.00 19.10
N ARG A 689 4.76 15.35 18.63
CA ARG A 689 4.37 14.02 19.14
C ARG A 689 5.49 12.98 18.86
N PRO A 690 5.68 11.97 19.73
CA PRO A 690 6.65 10.90 19.47
C PRO A 690 6.34 10.16 18.16
N SER A 691 7.34 9.98 17.31
CA SER A 691 7.22 9.14 16.11
C SER A 691 8.55 8.54 15.71
N THR A 692 8.49 7.26 15.33
CA THR A 692 9.57 6.46 14.75
C THR A 692 9.53 6.44 13.22
N PHE A 693 8.64 7.18 12.57
CA PHE A 693 8.67 7.35 11.12
C PHE A 693 9.87 8.21 10.71
N ASN A 694 10.54 7.89 9.61
CA ASN A 694 11.79 8.55 9.19
C ASN A 694 11.56 9.85 8.39
N LEU A 695 10.40 10.49 8.59
CA LEU A 695 9.97 11.70 7.89
C LEU A 695 9.18 12.61 8.83
N PHE A 696 9.37 13.93 8.69
CA PHE A 696 8.64 14.94 9.44
C PHE A 696 8.41 16.20 8.59
N VAL A 697 7.17 16.68 8.54
CA VAL A 697 6.85 17.97 7.89
C VAL A 697 6.99 19.12 8.89
N PHE A 698 7.99 19.98 8.68
CA PHE A 698 8.20 21.18 9.46
C PHE A 698 7.42 22.36 8.86
N SER A 699 6.37 22.79 9.57
CA SER A 699 5.49 23.91 9.21
C SER A 699 5.25 24.78 10.45
N PRO A 700 6.23 25.60 10.88
CA PRO A 700 6.10 26.44 12.08
C PRO A 700 5.11 27.59 11.88
N ASP A 701 4.49 28.08 12.95
CA ASP A 701 3.60 29.26 12.91
C ASP A 701 4.30 30.54 12.44
N THR A 702 5.60 30.65 12.71
CA THR A 702 6.43 31.78 12.28
C THR A 702 6.79 31.76 10.79
N ALA A 703 6.53 30.64 10.09
CA ALA A 703 7.01 30.37 8.73
C ALA A 703 8.55 30.49 8.56
N VAL A 704 9.33 30.46 9.66
CA VAL A 704 10.80 30.54 9.62
C VAL A 704 11.39 29.13 9.50
N VAL A 705 11.89 28.80 8.30
CA VAL A 705 12.50 27.49 8.00
C VAL A 705 13.93 27.57 7.44
N SER A 706 14.46 28.76 7.17
CA SER A 706 15.86 28.93 6.78
C SER A 706 16.79 28.73 7.97
N GLY A 707 17.79 27.85 7.83
CA GLY A 707 18.73 27.49 8.89
C GLY A 707 19.25 26.06 8.72
N SER A 708 19.85 25.51 9.78
CA SER A 708 20.40 24.15 9.80
C SER A 708 19.57 23.21 10.66
N TYR A 709 19.39 21.98 10.20
CA TYR A 709 18.63 20.91 10.82
C TYR A 709 19.53 19.72 11.14
N ARG A 710 19.25 19.03 12.25
CA ARG A 710 19.89 17.74 12.59
C ARG A 710 18.93 16.83 13.35
N VAL A 711 19.09 15.52 13.19
CA VAL A 711 18.19 14.50 13.75
C VAL A 711 18.98 13.44 14.52
N ARG A 712 18.43 12.91 15.61
CA ARG A 712 18.98 11.75 16.33
C ARG A 712 17.90 10.83 16.88
N ALA A 713 18.19 9.54 16.99
CA ALA A 713 17.30 8.57 17.62
C ALA A 713 17.33 8.71 19.16
N LEU A 714 16.16 8.55 19.80
CA LEU A 714 16.00 8.37 21.24
C LEU A 714 15.41 6.98 21.52
N ASP A 715 16.03 6.20 22.41
CA ASP A 715 15.52 4.88 22.82
C ASP A 715 14.52 4.94 23.99
N TYR A 716 13.93 3.78 24.32
CA TYR A 716 12.99 3.64 25.45
C TYR A 716 13.56 3.94 26.84
N TRP A 717 14.89 4.12 26.97
CA TRP A 717 15.56 4.49 28.22
C TRP A 717 16.09 5.93 28.18
N ALA A 718 15.51 6.76 27.30
CA ALA A 718 15.87 8.15 27.06
C ALA A 718 17.36 8.37 26.71
N ARG A 719 18.04 7.34 26.17
CA ARG A 719 19.40 7.50 25.65
C ARG A 719 19.34 8.00 24.21
N ALA A 720 20.13 9.03 23.94
CA ALA A 720 20.27 9.60 22.62
C ALA A 720 21.42 8.93 21.84
N GLY A 721 21.18 8.64 20.56
CA GLY A 721 22.25 8.38 19.61
C GLY A 721 22.98 9.66 19.17
N PRO A 722 24.06 9.55 18.37
CA PRO A 722 24.68 10.70 17.73
C PRO A 722 23.71 11.42 16.80
N PHE A 723 23.90 12.74 16.64
CA PHE A 723 23.20 13.50 15.59
C PHE A 723 23.69 13.10 14.21
N SER A 724 22.76 13.13 13.24
CA SER A 724 23.10 13.16 11.82
C SER A 724 24.04 14.32 11.50
N ASP A 725 24.71 14.23 10.35
CA ASP A 725 25.32 15.41 9.75
C ASP A 725 24.24 16.50 9.54
N PRO A 726 24.53 17.78 9.82
CA PRO A 726 23.54 18.83 9.67
C PRO A 726 23.22 19.16 8.21
N VAL A 727 21.94 19.36 7.91
CA VAL A 727 21.48 19.86 6.60
C VAL A 727 21.13 21.33 6.73
N THR A 728 21.71 22.19 5.89
CA THR A 728 21.31 23.60 5.80
C THR A 728 20.30 23.79 4.69
N TYR A 729 19.17 24.42 5.01
CA TYR A 729 18.10 24.79 4.09
C TYR A 729 17.98 26.32 4.03
N VAL A 730 17.73 26.84 2.83
CA VAL A 730 17.48 28.26 2.58
C VAL A 730 16.15 28.37 1.86
N ASP A 731 15.16 29.01 2.49
CA ASP A 731 13.88 29.33 1.85
C ASP A 731 14.09 30.45 0.84
N LEU A 732 14.39 30.06 -0.40
CA LEU A 732 14.60 31.01 -1.50
C LEU A 732 13.29 31.76 -1.76
N ARG A 733 13.31 33.08 -1.56
CA ARG A 733 12.20 33.94 -2.00
C ARG A 733 12.11 33.81 -3.51
N ALA A 734 10.94 33.41 -4.01
CA ALA A 734 10.60 33.61 -5.42
C ALA A 734 10.77 35.10 -5.74
N SER A 735 11.61 35.38 -6.75
CA SER A 735 11.92 36.71 -7.27
C SER A 735 10.82 37.23 -8.18
#